data_AF-A0A972WCD6-F1
#
_entry.id   AF-A0A972WCD6-F1
#
_cell.length_a   1.000
_cell.length_b   1.000
_cell.length_c   1.000
_cell.angle_alpha   90.00
_cell.angle_beta   90.00
_cell.angle_gamma   90.00
#
_symmetry.space_group_name_H-M   'P 1'
#
loop_
_entity.id
_entity.type
_entity.pdbx_description
1 polymer ?
#
loop_
_entity_poly.entity_id
_entity_poly.type
_entity_poly.pdbx_seq_one_letter_code
_entity_poly.pdbx_strand_id
1 'polypeptide(L)'
;KSFVDPTTITFPSSLVGVVGPNGCGKSNVIDAVRWVMGESSASRLRGDSITDVIFNGSSTRKPVGAASVELLFDNSDTTLEGQYAKYAEIAIRREVSRDGISNYYLNGAKCRRKDITGVFLGTGLGPRSYSIIEQGMISRLIEAKPEDMRVFLEEAAGISKYKERRRETSSRIKHTRENLDRLLDVLDEVEKQIKHLDRQAKTAERYSRYKNEERRTGADLLALRTRDLDDRAKQAGALLAERKTGLEAAIAKQRSLEAALEATRVRQTERSDEFNAIQGRYYKVGSEIARLEQSIEHARELRDRQQKDLELAIDGAKEIASHIDHDETEIEQLELTLSELVPGLEQARQSEVASAGSLQRAEDALSEWQRHWDEHAGNYSEALQAQGVESTRSEQLESRLLSFSERRKKIVEAEVDAGPEELKVIHGELTEKELRKRQGRDEFDRHLTDTADKIRKLREQDRKLTHLVDERHSTLQDAKGRFASLEALQQAALGEGDDGVQGWLQGAGLDQNHRVAQQLDVESGWEKAVETVLGDYLQAICVSDITPVTETIGRLKTGEVTIFRDQPKDGGSVQRDNTLAAKASGAPAAAVEILSRVRVAESLGQALSIRETLAAGASVVTADGVWLGKNWLRVSRDKEGKAGILAREHQMRRLKSDVREFQARHDSARKLLNDGRMRLTQLEERREALQRDASSLLNEYSEV
;
A
#
# COMPACT_ATOMS: atom_id res chain seq x y z
N LYS A 1 0.14 122.51 22.00
CA LYS A 1 -0.15 123.97 21.89
C LYS A 1 0.96 124.79 22.58
N SER A 2 0.79 126.11 22.73
CA SER A 2 1.86 127.08 23.05
C SER A 2 2.42 127.05 24.49
N PHE A 3 1.73 126.44 25.43
CA PHE A 3 2.18 126.33 26.82
C PHE A 3 3.17 125.16 26.94
N VAL A 4 4.35 125.42 27.50
CA VAL A 4 5.46 124.45 27.62
C VAL A 4 5.63 124.01 29.07
N ASP A 5 5.78 124.99 29.97
CA ASP A 5 5.89 124.78 31.41
C ASP A 5 4.48 124.81 32.04
N PRO A 6 4.22 124.06 33.14
CA PRO A 6 2.93 124.06 33.82
C PRO A 6 2.48 125.47 34.20
N THR A 7 1.35 125.91 33.67
CA THR A 7 0.84 127.28 33.79
C THR A 7 -0.56 127.27 34.41
N THR A 8 -0.68 127.70 35.66
CA THR A 8 -1.98 127.90 36.32
C THR A 8 -2.56 129.25 35.94
N ILE A 9 -3.81 129.28 35.48
CA ILE A 9 -4.56 130.52 35.18
C ILE A 9 -5.72 130.61 36.17
N THR A 10 -5.74 131.65 37.00
CA THR A 10 -6.82 131.92 37.95
C THR A 10 -7.85 132.87 37.34
N PHE A 11 -9.13 132.67 37.66
CA PHE A 11 -10.25 133.48 37.19
C PHE A 11 -10.99 134.08 38.41
N PRO A 12 -10.50 135.20 38.98
CA PRO A 12 -10.98 135.73 40.27
C PRO A 12 -12.27 136.56 40.18
N SER A 13 -12.88 136.70 39.00
CA SER A 13 -14.10 137.47 38.78
C SER A 13 -14.89 136.93 37.58
N SER A 14 -16.13 137.38 37.43
CA SER A 14 -16.99 137.08 36.28
C SER A 14 -16.55 137.74 34.96
N LEU A 15 -15.56 138.65 34.98
CA LEU A 15 -15.05 139.35 33.79
C LEU A 15 -13.53 139.44 33.83
N VAL A 16 -12.86 138.53 33.10
CA VAL A 16 -11.39 138.41 33.05
C VAL A 16 -10.89 138.65 31.62
N GLY A 17 -10.02 139.66 31.45
CA GLY A 17 -9.45 140.03 30.16
C GLY A 17 -8.11 139.33 29.87
N VAL A 18 -8.10 138.34 28.98
CA VAL A 18 -6.86 137.66 28.53
C VAL A 18 -6.20 138.46 27.39
N VAL A 19 -5.28 139.36 27.74
CA VAL A 19 -4.59 140.28 26.81
C VAL A 19 -3.16 139.84 26.47
N GLY A 20 -2.57 140.48 25.46
CA GLY A 20 -1.21 140.19 24.97
C GLY A 20 -1.07 140.34 23.44
N PRO A 21 0.14 140.28 22.88
CA PRO A 21 0.38 140.43 21.43
C PRO A 21 -0.20 139.27 20.59
N ASN A 22 -0.14 139.37 19.27
CA ASN A 22 -0.53 138.27 18.39
C ASN A 22 0.51 137.13 18.46
N GLY A 23 0.06 135.89 18.32
CA GLY A 23 0.89 134.70 18.48
C GLY A 23 1.10 134.21 19.93
N CYS A 24 0.91 135.04 20.97
CA CYS A 24 1.22 134.68 22.36
C CYS A 24 0.26 133.66 23.04
N GLY A 25 -0.47 132.87 22.27
CA GLY A 25 -1.26 131.75 22.79
C GLY A 25 -2.63 132.08 23.41
N LYS A 26 -3.07 133.35 23.48
CA LYS A 26 -4.38 133.77 24.07
C LYS A 26 -5.54 132.83 23.73
N SER A 27 -5.68 132.52 22.43
CA SER A 27 -6.75 131.68 21.89
C SER A 27 -6.67 130.21 22.33
N ASN A 28 -5.47 129.70 22.64
CA ASN A 28 -5.26 128.30 23.04
C ASN A 28 -5.84 128.00 24.43
N VAL A 29 -6.15 129.02 25.25
CA VAL A 29 -6.84 128.86 26.54
C VAL A 29 -8.28 128.35 26.32
N ILE A 30 -9.00 128.90 25.34
CA ILE A 30 -10.36 128.45 24.99
C ILE A 30 -10.33 127.03 24.38
N ASP A 31 -9.31 126.74 23.56
CA ASP A 31 -9.11 125.38 23.01
C ASP A 31 -8.88 124.36 24.14
N ALA A 32 -8.08 124.73 25.15
CA ALA A 32 -7.80 123.88 26.31
C ALA A 32 -9.06 123.59 27.14
N VAL A 33 -9.90 124.60 27.40
CA VAL A 33 -11.18 124.43 28.12
C VAL A 33 -12.11 123.46 27.37
N ARG A 34 -12.35 123.69 26.07
CA ARG A 34 -13.21 122.84 25.23
C ARG A 34 -12.69 121.41 25.10
N TRP A 35 -11.36 121.26 25.07
CA TRP A 35 -10.72 119.94 25.01
C TRP A 35 -10.95 119.15 26.30
N VAL A 36 -10.84 119.76 27.49
CA VAL A 36 -11.20 119.11 28.76
C VAL A 36 -12.69 118.75 28.82
N MET A 37 -13.57 119.63 28.34
CA MET A 37 -15.02 119.39 28.22
C MET A 37 -15.41 118.24 27.25
N GLY A 38 -14.44 117.61 26.58
CA GLY A 38 -14.64 116.36 25.84
C GLY A 38 -14.88 116.49 24.33
N GLU A 39 -14.60 117.67 23.74
CA GLU A 39 -14.54 117.80 22.28
C GLU A 39 -13.46 116.86 21.72
N SER A 40 -13.82 116.11 20.68
CA SER A 40 -13.01 115.06 20.04
C SER A 40 -12.59 115.42 18.62
N SER A 41 -13.15 116.47 18.03
CA SER A 41 -12.78 116.97 16.71
C SER A 41 -11.53 117.86 16.79
N ALA A 42 -10.44 117.45 16.13
CA ALA A 42 -9.19 118.21 16.09
C ALA A 42 -9.35 119.59 15.42
N SER A 43 -10.07 119.65 14.29
CA SER A 43 -10.27 120.90 13.54
C SER A 43 -10.96 122.00 14.35
N ARG A 44 -11.93 121.63 15.21
CA ARG A 44 -12.58 122.54 16.18
C ARG A 44 -11.66 123.04 17.29
N LEU A 45 -10.56 122.34 17.52
CA LEU A 45 -9.49 122.71 18.46
C LEU A 45 -8.31 123.36 17.73
N ARG A 46 -8.46 123.76 16.45
CA ARG A 46 -7.43 124.42 15.63
C ARG A 46 -6.12 123.63 15.62
N GLY A 47 -6.22 122.40 15.13
CA GLY A 47 -5.14 121.47 14.80
C GLY A 47 -5.70 120.37 13.88
N ASP A 48 -4.82 119.57 13.26
CA ASP A 48 -5.23 118.55 12.29
C ASP A 48 -5.42 117.18 12.97
N SER A 49 -4.64 116.92 14.03
CA SER A 49 -4.75 115.76 14.90
C SER A 49 -5.06 116.16 16.35
N ILE A 50 -5.69 115.25 17.11
CA ILE A 50 -5.91 115.41 18.56
C ILE A 50 -4.58 115.47 19.34
N THR A 51 -3.49 114.97 18.77
CA THR A 51 -2.12 115.08 19.31
C THR A 51 -1.56 116.49 19.28
N ASP A 52 -2.10 117.40 18.46
CA ASP A 52 -1.54 118.76 18.29
C ASP A 52 -1.85 119.69 19.48
N VAL A 53 -2.67 119.20 20.41
CA VAL A 53 -2.83 119.77 21.75
C VAL A 53 -1.52 119.67 22.56
N ILE A 54 -0.65 118.70 22.27
CA ILE A 54 0.69 118.54 22.88
C ILE A 54 1.66 119.63 22.39
N PHE A 55 2.66 120.01 23.18
CA PHE A 55 3.73 120.92 22.73
C PHE A 55 4.72 120.19 21.82
N ASN A 56 4.72 120.54 20.54
CA ASN A 56 5.56 119.94 19.49
C ASN A 56 6.97 120.57 19.37
N GLY A 57 7.40 121.37 20.37
CA GLY A 57 8.76 121.92 20.44
C GLY A 57 8.88 123.35 19.92
N SER A 58 10.05 123.95 20.16
CA SER A 58 10.48 125.22 19.58
C SER A 58 11.99 125.16 19.29
N SER A 59 12.55 126.22 18.69
CA SER A 59 14.00 126.36 18.48
C SER A 59 14.83 126.33 19.78
N THR A 60 14.21 126.50 20.95
CA THR A 60 14.87 126.57 22.27
C THR A 60 14.37 125.54 23.29
N ARG A 61 13.28 124.80 23.01
CA ARG A 61 12.68 123.82 23.93
C ARG A 61 12.34 122.51 23.21
N LYS A 62 12.77 121.39 23.79
CA LYS A 62 12.39 120.04 23.32
C LYS A 62 10.86 119.82 23.40
N PRO A 63 10.28 119.00 22.52
CA PRO A 63 8.85 118.67 22.55
C PRO A 63 8.50 117.77 23.74
N VAL A 64 7.25 117.82 24.20
CA VAL A 64 6.76 117.04 25.35
C VAL A 64 6.05 115.75 24.89
N GLY A 65 6.03 114.72 25.73
CA GLY A 65 5.43 113.41 25.44
C GLY A 65 3.90 113.33 25.63
N ALA A 66 3.33 114.23 26.42
CA ALA A 66 1.90 114.30 26.71
C ALA A 66 1.44 115.75 26.93
N ALA A 67 0.13 115.98 26.96
CA ALA A 67 -0.48 117.19 27.50
C ALA A 67 -1.54 116.81 28.54
N SER A 68 -1.58 117.55 29.63
CA SER A 68 -2.63 117.48 30.65
C SER A 68 -3.18 118.87 30.88
N VAL A 69 -4.50 119.00 30.95
CA VAL A 69 -5.21 120.23 31.33
C VAL A 69 -6.27 119.85 32.35
N GLU A 70 -6.35 120.64 33.42
CA GLU A 70 -7.30 120.45 34.53
C GLU A 70 -8.11 121.74 34.69
N LEU A 71 -9.42 121.59 34.85
CA LEU A 71 -10.35 122.66 35.18
C LEU A 71 -10.91 122.38 36.56
N LEU A 72 -10.71 123.31 37.49
CA LEU A 72 -11.34 123.30 38.80
C LEU A 72 -12.59 124.20 38.74
N PHE A 73 -13.73 123.64 39.09
CA PHE A 73 -15.00 124.37 39.20
C PHE A 73 -15.42 124.44 40.67
N ASP A 74 -15.74 125.64 41.14
CA ASP A 74 -16.54 125.85 42.34
C ASP A 74 -17.99 125.44 42.05
N ASN A 75 -18.60 124.67 42.96
CA ASN A 75 -19.98 124.17 42.90
C ASN A 75 -20.76 124.53 44.18
N SER A 76 -20.36 125.62 44.87
CA SER A 76 -21.06 126.18 46.04
C SER A 76 -22.53 126.53 45.77
N ASP A 77 -22.88 126.96 44.56
CA ASP A 77 -24.28 127.18 44.12
C ASP A 77 -25.08 125.86 43.94
N THR A 78 -24.43 124.70 43.94
CA THR A 78 -25.02 123.34 43.83
C THR A 78 -25.90 123.08 42.60
N THR A 79 -25.73 123.83 41.51
CA THR A 79 -26.56 123.75 40.29
C THR A 79 -26.41 122.45 39.49
N LEU A 80 -25.41 121.60 39.82
CA LEU A 80 -25.16 120.33 39.16
C LEU A 80 -26.04 119.21 39.73
N GLU A 81 -26.88 118.59 38.89
CA GLU A 81 -27.67 117.42 39.27
C GLU A 81 -26.86 116.11 39.31
N GLY A 82 -27.09 115.28 40.34
CA GLY A 82 -26.72 113.85 40.34
C GLY A 82 -25.73 113.45 41.43
N GLN A 83 -24.95 112.39 41.18
CA GLN A 83 -24.02 111.84 42.19
C GLN A 83 -22.91 112.83 42.58
N TYR A 84 -22.52 113.73 41.66
CA TYR A 84 -21.45 114.70 41.87
C TYR A 84 -21.94 116.04 42.47
N ALA A 85 -23.25 116.23 42.64
CA ALA A 85 -23.85 117.42 43.26
C ALA A 85 -23.33 117.75 44.67
N LYS A 86 -22.83 116.72 45.38
CA LYS A 86 -22.42 116.79 46.79
C LYS A 86 -21.00 117.29 47.02
N TYR A 87 -20.21 117.55 45.97
CA TYR A 87 -18.86 118.07 46.09
C TYR A 87 -18.87 119.59 45.92
N ALA A 88 -18.24 120.32 46.84
CA ALA A 88 -18.10 121.78 46.77
C ALA A 88 -17.14 122.22 45.65
N GLU A 89 -16.16 121.39 45.31
CA GLU A 89 -15.25 121.59 44.18
C GLU A 89 -15.29 120.38 43.24
N ILE A 90 -15.16 120.63 41.94
CA ILE A 90 -15.14 119.60 40.90
C ILE A 90 -13.93 119.81 39.99
N ALA A 91 -12.97 118.88 40.06
CA ALA A 91 -11.78 118.86 39.22
C ALA A 91 -12.00 117.93 38.02
N ILE A 92 -11.96 118.50 36.81
CA ILE A 92 -12.06 117.75 35.56
C ILE A 92 -10.73 117.84 34.83
N ARG A 93 -10.04 116.70 34.66
CA ARG A 93 -8.72 116.64 34.02
C ARG A 93 -8.74 115.74 32.80
N ARG A 94 -8.20 116.25 31.69
CA ARG A 94 -7.96 115.46 30.49
C ARG A 94 -6.47 115.40 30.20
N GLU A 95 -6.01 114.24 29.79
CA GLU A 95 -4.63 113.93 29.48
C GLU A 95 -4.55 113.18 28.14
N VAL A 96 -3.56 113.47 27.30
CA VAL A 96 -3.31 112.73 26.05
C VAL A 96 -1.83 112.50 25.83
N SER A 97 -1.46 111.25 25.48
CA SER A 97 -0.12 110.90 25.04
C SER A 97 0.03 111.03 23.52
N ARG A 98 1.27 110.94 23.01
CA ARG A 98 1.54 110.94 21.55
C ARG A 98 0.85 109.80 20.80
N ASP A 99 0.44 108.74 21.48
CA ASP A 99 -0.30 107.60 20.93
C ASP A 99 -1.80 107.92 20.66
N GLY A 100 -2.23 109.16 20.91
CA GLY A 100 -3.61 109.62 20.73
C GLY A 100 -4.58 109.18 21.84
N ILE A 101 -4.13 108.37 22.79
CA ILE A 101 -4.92 107.85 23.91
C ILE A 101 -5.28 109.01 24.85
N SER A 102 -6.55 109.45 24.81
CA SER A 102 -7.08 110.44 25.74
C SER A 102 -7.57 109.77 27.03
N ASN A 103 -6.87 109.99 28.14
CA ASN A 103 -7.35 109.68 29.49
C ASN A 103 -8.21 110.83 30.03
N TYR A 104 -9.21 110.48 30.82
CA TYR A 104 -10.18 111.39 31.42
C TYR A 104 -10.29 111.11 32.91
N TYR A 105 -10.29 112.15 33.74
CA TYR A 105 -10.39 112.06 35.19
C TYR A 105 -11.42 113.06 35.72
N LEU A 106 -12.17 112.66 36.74
CA LEU A 106 -13.17 113.45 37.45
C LEU A 106 -12.91 113.27 38.96
N ASN A 107 -12.60 114.37 39.66
CA ASN A 107 -12.11 114.38 41.04
C ASN A 107 -11.00 113.34 41.27
N GLY A 108 -10.01 113.33 40.37
CA GLY A 108 -8.87 112.39 40.33
C GLY A 108 -9.18 110.98 39.82
N ALA A 109 -10.43 110.51 39.92
CA ALA A 109 -10.83 109.17 39.49
C ALA A 109 -10.92 109.05 37.95
N LYS A 110 -10.32 108.00 37.38
CA LYS A 110 -10.35 107.74 35.93
C LYS A 110 -11.76 107.35 35.47
N CYS A 111 -12.30 108.11 34.52
CA CYS A 111 -13.67 107.95 34.00
C CYS A 111 -13.70 107.79 32.47
N ARG A 112 -14.89 107.56 31.91
CA ARG A 112 -15.11 107.51 30.46
C ARG A 112 -15.49 108.90 29.96
N ARG A 113 -15.19 109.20 28.69
CA ARG A 113 -15.60 110.47 28.06
C ARG A 113 -17.09 110.78 28.20
N LYS A 114 -17.95 109.74 28.09
CA LYS A 114 -19.40 109.85 28.30
C LYS A 114 -19.78 110.41 29.68
N ASP A 115 -18.98 110.14 30.70
CA ASP A 115 -19.28 110.47 32.08
C ASP A 115 -19.05 111.98 32.30
N ILE A 116 -17.95 112.53 31.78
CA ILE A 116 -17.68 113.99 31.73
C ILE A 116 -18.71 114.70 30.84
N THR A 117 -19.03 114.17 29.65
CA THR A 117 -20.12 114.73 28.83
C THR A 117 -21.47 114.67 29.56
N GLY A 118 -21.65 113.72 30.49
CA GLY A 118 -22.82 113.61 31.36
C GLY A 118 -22.89 114.67 32.46
N VAL A 119 -21.77 115.03 33.08
CA VAL A 119 -21.67 116.17 34.04
C VAL A 119 -22.08 117.48 33.36
N PHE A 120 -21.69 117.65 32.09
CA PHE A 120 -22.02 118.80 31.25
C PHE A 120 -23.40 118.71 30.55
N LEU A 121 -24.20 117.66 30.79
CA LEU A 121 -25.45 117.42 30.07
C LEU A 121 -26.66 118.14 30.70
N GLY A 122 -26.85 119.40 30.31
CA GLY A 122 -28.01 120.23 30.69
C GLY A 122 -27.67 121.46 31.53
N THR A 123 -26.38 121.73 31.77
CA THR A 123 -25.88 122.92 32.49
C THR A 123 -25.69 124.14 31.58
N GLY A 124 -25.98 124.02 30.28
CA GLY A 124 -25.64 125.05 29.28
C GLY A 124 -24.13 125.20 29.02
N LEU A 125 -23.28 124.39 29.64
CA LEU A 125 -21.82 124.35 29.46
C LEU A 125 -21.43 122.99 28.91
N GLY A 126 -20.87 122.96 27.71
CA GLY A 126 -20.45 121.72 27.05
C GLY A 126 -19.74 121.98 25.71
N PRO A 127 -19.14 120.94 25.09
CA PRO A 127 -18.30 121.09 23.90
C PRO A 127 -19.05 121.54 22.63
N ARG A 128 -20.39 121.60 22.67
CA ARG A 128 -21.26 122.15 21.60
C ARG A 128 -22.15 123.31 22.07
N SER A 129 -22.04 123.71 23.33
CA SER A 129 -22.94 124.68 23.96
C SER A 129 -22.79 126.09 23.38
N TYR A 130 -23.86 126.87 23.49
CA TYR A 130 -23.91 128.29 23.12
C TYR A 130 -22.95 129.16 23.96
N SER A 131 -22.58 128.71 25.15
CA SER A 131 -21.80 129.46 26.15
C SER A 131 -20.32 129.68 25.79
N ILE A 132 -19.79 129.04 24.74
CA ILE A 132 -18.37 129.21 24.33
C ILE A 132 -18.29 129.72 22.88
N ILE A 133 -18.47 131.03 22.72
CA ILE A 133 -18.42 131.72 21.42
C ILE A 133 -16.97 131.77 20.91
N GLU A 134 -16.74 131.24 19.70
CA GLU A 134 -15.45 131.37 18.98
C GLU A 134 -15.52 132.41 17.86
N GLN A 135 -14.34 132.80 17.36
CA GLN A 135 -14.21 133.60 16.14
C GLN A 135 -14.90 132.88 14.97
N GLY A 136 -15.91 133.54 14.37
CA GLY A 136 -16.74 132.97 13.30
C GLY A 136 -17.94 132.12 13.76
N MET A 137 -18.13 131.89 15.06
CA MET A 137 -19.31 131.17 15.58
C MET A 137 -20.61 131.89 15.25
N ILE A 138 -20.63 133.22 15.40
CA ILE A 138 -21.82 134.05 15.21
C ILE A 138 -22.32 133.96 13.75
N SER A 139 -21.41 134.09 12.77
CA SER A 139 -21.72 133.88 11.34
C SER A 139 -22.28 132.48 11.08
N ARG A 140 -21.61 131.43 11.59
CA ARG A 140 -22.07 130.04 11.43
C ARG A 140 -23.41 129.75 12.10
N LEU A 141 -23.80 130.49 13.13
CA LEU A 141 -25.09 130.35 13.81
C LEU A 141 -26.21 131.05 13.03
N ILE A 142 -25.91 132.19 12.39
CA ILE A 142 -26.81 132.90 11.47
C ILE A 142 -27.00 132.10 10.16
N GLU A 143 -25.95 131.45 9.66
CA GLU A 143 -25.94 130.64 8.43
C GLU A 143 -26.38 129.16 8.65
N ALA A 144 -26.72 128.78 9.89
CA ALA A 144 -27.03 127.39 10.23
C ALA A 144 -28.34 126.89 9.60
N LYS A 145 -28.34 125.64 9.14
CA LYS A 145 -29.57 124.95 8.70
C LYS A 145 -30.52 124.71 9.88
N PRO A 146 -31.85 124.62 9.65
CA PRO A 146 -32.82 124.36 10.73
C PRO A 146 -32.53 123.10 11.55
N GLU A 147 -31.99 122.05 10.93
CA GLU A 147 -31.64 120.80 11.59
C GLU A 147 -30.44 120.95 12.55
N ASP A 148 -29.45 121.75 12.18
CA ASP A 148 -28.30 122.06 13.03
C ASP A 148 -28.67 123.06 14.13
N MET A 149 -29.43 124.11 13.78
CA MET A 149 -29.97 125.10 14.72
C MET A 149 -30.85 124.44 15.79
N ARG A 150 -31.63 123.43 15.40
CA ARG A 150 -32.45 122.62 16.32
C ARG A 150 -31.62 121.96 17.42
N VAL A 151 -30.37 121.55 17.18
CA VAL A 151 -29.53 120.95 18.23
C VAL A 151 -29.24 121.96 19.34
N PHE A 152 -28.91 123.21 18.99
CA PHE A 152 -28.68 124.28 19.96
C PHE A 152 -29.97 124.65 20.71
N LEU A 153 -31.13 124.64 20.04
CA LEU A 153 -32.44 124.87 20.68
C LEU A 153 -32.84 123.73 21.63
N GLU A 154 -32.60 122.46 21.27
CA GLU A 154 -32.85 121.30 22.14
C GLU A 154 -31.91 121.25 23.37
N GLU A 155 -30.68 121.78 23.23
CA GLU A 155 -29.72 121.94 24.32
C GLU A 155 -30.11 123.11 25.25
N ALA A 156 -30.47 124.28 24.70
CA ALA A 156 -30.95 125.43 25.46
C ALA A 156 -32.28 125.17 26.19
N ALA A 157 -33.16 124.32 25.63
CA ALA A 157 -34.38 123.85 26.28
C ALA A 157 -34.18 122.66 27.25
N GLY A 158 -32.95 122.18 27.44
CA GLY A 158 -32.61 121.09 28.38
C GLY A 158 -33.12 119.69 28.02
N ILE A 159 -33.91 119.53 26.96
CA ILE A 159 -34.62 118.27 26.63
C ILE A 159 -33.72 117.15 26.11
N SER A 160 -32.47 117.46 25.69
CA SER A 160 -31.48 116.48 25.22
C SER A 160 -31.25 115.31 26.20
N LYS A 161 -31.30 115.56 27.51
CA LYS A 161 -31.16 114.58 28.60
C LYS A 161 -32.23 113.47 28.56
N TYR A 162 -33.45 113.82 28.19
CA TYR A 162 -34.57 112.87 28.05
C TYR A 162 -34.54 112.14 26.70
N LYS A 163 -34.15 112.85 25.63
CA LYS A 163 -34.04 112.31 24.26
C LYS A 163 -33.04 111.16 24.18
N GLU A 164 -31.86 111.30 24.79
CA GLU A 164 -30.84 110.24 24.77
C GLU A 164 -31.22 109.05 25.68
N ARG A 165 -31.80 109.28 26.86
CA ARG A 165 -32.32 108.20 27.73
C ARG A 165 -33.39 107.35 27.02
N ARG A 166 -34.31 107.98 26.29
CA ARG A 166 -35.32 107.27 25.48
C ARG A 166 -34.68 106.41 24.39
N ARG A 167 -33.65 106.94 23.70
CA ARG A 167 -32.91 106.22 22.67
C ARG A 167 -32.21 104.98 23.24
N GLU A 168 -31.51 105.12 24.37
CA GLU A 168 -30.82 104.01 25.01
C GLU A 168 -31.80 102.91 25.45
N THR A 169 -32.89 103.28 26.12
CA THR A 169 -33.93 102.33 26.58
C THR A 169 -34.53 101.57 25.40
N SER A 170 -34.83 102.25 24.28
CA SER A 170 -35.33 101.61 23.07
C SER A 170 -34.33 100.62 22.45
N SER A 171 -33.03 100.92 22.50
CA SER A 171 -31.99 100.00 22.01
C SER A 171 -31.87 98.76 22.90
N ARG A 172 -31.91 98.93 24.23
CA ARG A 172 -31.91 97.82 25.19
C ARG A 172 -33.10 96.88 24.96
N ILE A 173 -34.32 97.42 24.83
CA ILE A 173 -35.53 96.63 24.56
C ILE A 173 -35.42 95.85 23.23
N LYS A 174 -34.83 96.45 22.18
CA LYS A 174 -34.60 95.74 20.91
C LYS A 174 -33.67 94.54 21.10
N HIS A 175 -32.53 94.72 21.77
CA HIS A 175 -31.59 93.63 22.05
C HIS A 175 -32.17 92.55 22.97
N THR A 176 -33.05 92.90 23.93
CA THR A 176 -33.75 91.90 24.74
C THR A 176 -34.70 91.04 23.90
N ARG A 177 -35.38 91.61 22.89
CA ARG A 177 -36.20 90.84 21.94
C ARG A 177 -35.34 89.95 21.04
N GLU A 178 -34.30 90.52 20.41
CA GLU A 178 -33.35 89.77 19.57
C GLU A 178 -32.69 88.58 20.30
N ASN A 179 -32.50 88.68 21.62
CA ASN A 179 -32.00 87.58 22.44
C ASN A 179 -33.09 86.58 22.86
N LEU A 180 -34.35 87.01 23.01
CA LEU A 180 -35.48 86.12 23.27
C LEU A 180 -35.80 85.27 22.03
N ASP A 181 -35.81 85.89 20.84
CA ASP A 181 -36.05 85.20 19.57
C ASP A 181 -35.02 84.07 19.37
N ARG A 182 -33.74 84.35 19.62
CA ARG A 182 -32.65 83.34 19.62
C ARG A 182 -32.82 82.22 20.65
N LEU A 183 -33.42 82.50 21.81
CA LEU A 183 -33.69 81.47 22.82
C LEU A 183 -34.85 80.56 22.39
N LEU A 184 -35.81 81.08 21.61
CA LEU A 184 -36.86 80.28 20.98
C LEU A 184 -36.28 79.39 19.86
N ASP A 185 -35.41 79.94 18.99
CA ASP A 185 -34.69 79.14 17.96
C ASP A 185 -33.93 77.95 18.58
N VAL A 186 -33.24 78.19 19.71
CA VAL A 186 -32.51 77.14 20.46
C VAL A 186 -33.47 76.15 21.12
N LEU A 187 -34.62 76.58 21.64
CA LEU A 187 -35.62 75.71 22.25
C LEU A 187 -36.24 74.76 21.21
N ASP A 188 -36.61 75.28 20.05
CA ASP A 188 -37.13 74.50 18.92
C ASP A 188 -36.13 73.44 18.45
N GLU A 189 -34.84 73.80 18.39
CA GLU A 189 -33.78 72.88 17.99
C GLU A 189 -33.51 71.79 19.05
N VAL A 190 -33.53 72.13 20.34
CA VAL A 190 -33.47 71.15 21.43
C VAL A 190 -34.69 70.22 21.41
N GLU A 191 -35.89 70.72 21.11
CA GLU A 191 -37.09 69.87 21.03
C GLU A 191 -37.03 68.88 19.86
N LYS A 192 -36.48 69.29 18.69
CA LYS A 192 -36.18 68.38 17.57
C LYS A 192 -35.16 67.31 17.97
N GLN A 193 -34.11 67.68 18.70
CA GLN A 193 -33.10 66.74 19.18
C GLN A 193 -33.68 65.73 20.18
N ILE A 194 -34.52 66.17 21.12
CA ILE A 194 -35.26 65.29 22.03
C ILE A 194 -36.15 64.30 21.24
N LYS A 195 -36.90 64.78 20.25
CA LYS A 195 -37.74 63.93 19.37
C LYS A 195 -36.92 62.94 18.54
N HIS A 196 -35.66 63.24 18.22
CA HIS A 196 -34.75 62.31 17.56
C HIS A 196 -34.20 61.26 18.54
N LEU A 197 -33.74 61.68 19.72
CA LEU A 197 -33.20 60.81 20.77
C LEU A 197 -34.25 59.82 21.30
N ASP A 198 -35.51 60.23 21.46
CA ASP A 198 -36.63 59.35 21.81
C ASP A 198 -36.81 58.19 20.81
N ARG A 199 -36.72 58.50 19.50
CA ARG A 199 -36.80 57.49 18.42
C ARG A 199 -35.59 56.56 18.41
N GLN A 200 -34.40 57.06 18.74
CA GLN A 200 -33.20 56.25 18.90
C GLN A 200 -33.35 55.30 20.11
N ALA A 201 -33.75 55.81 21.28
CA ALA A 201 -33.95 55.05 22.50
C ALA A 201 -34.96 53.90 22.30
N LYS A 202 -36.16 54.20 21.78
CA LYS A 202 -37.19 53.19 21.44
C LYS A 202 -36.75 52.18 20.38
N THR A 203 -35.71 52.48 19.61
CA THR A 203 -35.13 51.54 18.64
C THR A 203 -34.05 50.67 19.29
N ALA A 204 -33.23 51.24 20.16
CA ALA A 204 -32.27 50.50 20.99
C ALA A 204 -32.95 49.54 21.97
N GLU A 205 -34.06 49.93 22.59
CA GLU A 205 -34.87 49.06 23.45
C GLU A 205 -35.43 47.85 22.69
N ARG A 206 -36.06 48.08 21.52
CA ARG A 206 -36.56 47.00 20.65
C ARG A 206 -35.43 46.08 20.19
N TYR A 207 -34.29 46.63 19.81
CA TYR A 207 -33.10 45.84 19.44
C TYR A 207 -32.60 44.99 20.62
N SER A 208 -32.46 45.58 21.82
CA SER A 208 -32.05 44.87 23.03
C SER A 208 -33.01 43.73 23.38
N ARG A 209 -34.32 43.99 23.33
CA ARG A 209 -35.37 42.98 23.51
C ARG A 209 -35.22 41.83 22.49
N TYR A 210 -35.22 42.14 21.20
CA TYR A 210 -35.11 41.11 20.15
C TYR A 210 -33.78 40.34 20.22
N LYS A 211 -32.67 40.98 20.57
CA LYS A 211 -31.38 40.29 20.76
C LYS A 211 -31.40 39.32 21.95
N ASN A 212 -32.17 39.62 22.99
CA ASN A 212 -32.36 38.72 24.12
C ASN A 212 -33.36 37.59 23.82
N GLU A 213 -34.43 37.86 23.06
CA GLU A 213 -35.35 36.83 22.55
C GLU A 213 -34.65 35.87 21.56
N GLU A 214 -33.79 36.38 20.67
CA GLU A 214 -32.91 35.61 19.78
C GLU A 214 -31.93 34.74 20.58
N ARG A 215 -31.19 35.32 21.54
CA ARG A 215 -30.25 34.57 22.41
C ARG A 215 -30.94 33.44 23.16
N ARG A 216 -32.11 33.70 23.73
CA ARG A 216 -32.91 32.70 24.43
C ARG A 216 -33.36 31.59 23.47
N THR A 217 -33.98 31.94 22.35
CA THR A 217 -34.47 30.96 21.36
C THR A 217 -33.32 30.11 20.80
N GLY A 218 -32.15 30.70 20.59
CA GLY A 218 -30.93 29.99 20.20
C GLY A 218 -30.42 29.02 21.26
N ALA A 219 -30.44 29.42 22.54
CA ALA A 219 -30.08 28.54 23.66
C ALA A 219 -31.08 27.40 23.84
N ASP A 220 -32.39 27.69 23.76
CA ASP A 220 -33.47 26.70 23.85
C ASP A 220 -33.37 25.67 22.69
N LEU A 221 -33.09 26.13 21.46
CA LEU A 221 -32.85 25.26 20.30
C LEU A 221 -31.60 24.39 20.45
N LEU A 222 -30.51 24.94 20.99
CA LEU A 222 -29.28 24.18 21.26
C LEU A 222 -29.51 23.13 22.35
N ALA A 223 -30.20 23.47 23.44
CA ALA A 223 -30.54 22.52 24.51
C ALA A 223 -31.41 21.36 23.99
N LEU A 224 -32.41 21.64 23.14
CA LEU A 224 -33.22 20.60 22.49
C LEU A 224 -32.39 19.69 21.56
N ARG A 225 -31.47 20.26 20.76
CA ARG A 225 -30.56 19.48 19.90
C ARG A 225 -29.58 18.63 20.71
N THR A 226 -29.02 19.16 21.79
CA THR A 226 -28.16 18.39 22.70
C THR A 226 -28.91 17.24 23.34
N ARG A 227 -30.18 17.43 23.73
CA ARG A 227 -31.01 16.34 24.29
C ARG A 227 -31.32 15.26 23.26
N ASP A 228 -31.70 15.62 22.03
CA ASP A 228 -31.91 14.67 20.94
C ASP A 228 -30.64 13.85 20.62
N LEU A 229 -29.47 14.49 20.62
CA LEU A 229 -28.18 13.80 20.44
C LEU A 229 -27.84 12.86 21.62
N ASP A 230 -28.10 13.26 22.86
CA ASP A 230 -27.88 12.45 24.07
C ASP A 230 -28.87 11.26 24.14
N ASP A 231 -30.14 11.48 23.81
CA ASP A 231 -31.16 10.42 23.73
C ASP A 231 -30.81 9.39 22.63
N ARG A 232 -30.32 9.84 21.46
CA ARG A 232 -29.78 8.95 20.41
C ARG A 232 -28.50 8.23 20.85
N ALA A 233 -27.58 8.90 21.54
CA ALA A 233 -26.35 8.30 22.03
C ALA A 233 -26.63 7.18 23.04
N LYS A 234 -27.61 7.37 23.93
CA LYS A 234 -28.10 6.33 24.85
C LYS A 234 -28.71 5.14 24.12
N GLN A 235 -29.54 5.37 23.11
CA GLN A 235 -30.13 4.30 22.28
C GLN A 235 -29.05 3.50 21.55
N ALA A 236 -28.08 4.18 20.91
CA ALA A 236 -26.96 3.54 20.25
C ALA A 236 -26.04 2.78 21.24
N GLY A 237 -25.82 3.33 22.43
CA GLY A 237 -25.07 2.68 23.51
C GLY A 237 -25.75 1.42 24.04
N ALA A 238 -27.07 1.44 24.22
CA ALA A 238 -27.86 0.29 24.64
C ALA A 238 -27.83 -0.83 23.58
N LEU A 239 -28.04 -0.48 22.31
CA LEU A 239 -27.92 -1.42 21.18
C LEU A 239 -26.50 -2.00 21.07
N LEU A 240 -25.46 -1.18 21.27
CA LEU A 240 -24.07 -1.66 21.27
C LEU A 240 -23.79 -2.62 22.42
N ALA A 241 -24.36 -2.38 23.62
CA ALA A 241 -24.25 -3.29 24.75
C ALA A 241 -24.95 -4.64 24.47
N GLU A 242 -26.19 -4.61 23.98
CA GLU A 242 -26.94 -5.80 23.55
C GLU A 242 -26.14 -6.63 22.54
N ARG A 243 -25.59 -5.98 21.51
CA ARG A 243 -24.80 -6.66 20.46
C ARG A 243 -23.47 -7.21 20.98
N LYS A 244 -22.82 -6.56 21.95
CA LYS A 244 -21.63 -7.10 22.63
C LYS A 244 -21.96 -8.35 23.44
N THR A 245 -22.99 -8.32 24.28
CA THR A 245 -23.41 -9.50 25.05
C THR A 245 -23.87 -10.64 24.14
N GLY A 246 -24.54 -10.35 23.01
CA GLY A 246 -24.87 -11.34 21.99
C GLY A 246 -23.64 -11.97 21.33
N LEU A 247 -22.59 -11.18 21.04
CA LEU A 247 -21.31 -11.67 20.52
C LEU A 247 -20.56 -12.53 21.55
N GLU A 248 -20.51 -12.11 22.81
CA GLU A 248 -19.90 -12.85 23.92
C GLU A 248 -20.60 -14.21 24.13
N ALA A 249 -21.93 -14.24 24.08
CA ALA A 249 -22.71 -15.47 24.12
C ALA A 249 -22.44 -16.39 22.91
N ALA A 250 -22.27 -15.82 21.71
CA ALA A 250 -21.90 -16.58 20.52
C ALA A 250 -20.50 -17.19 20.62
N ILE A 251 -19.52 -16.44 21.12
CA ILE A 251 -18.13 -16.90 21.36
C ILE A 251 -18.10 -17.99 22.44
N ALA A 252 -18.88 -17.83 23.52
CA ALA A 252 -19.01 -18.87 24.56
C ALA A 252 -19.63 -20.15 23.99
N LYS A 253 -20.66 -20.03 23.15
CA LYS A 253 -21.27 -21.16 22.45
C LYS A 253 -20.29 -21.84 21.49
N GLN A 254 -19.54 -21.08 20.69
CA GLN A 254 -18.49 -21.61 19.82
C GLN A 254 -17.48 -22.44 20.62
N ARG A 255 -16.90 -21.88 21.68
CA ARG A 255 -15.92 -22.59 22.55
C ARG A 255 -16.50 -23.87 23.16
N SER A 256 -17.78 -23.87 23.53
CA SER A 256 -18.45 -25.08 24.04
C SER A 256 -18.61 -26.17 22.97
N LEU A 257 -18.82 -25.79 21.71
CA LEU A 257 -18.91 -26.71 20.57
C LEU A 257 -17.53 -27.23 20.16
N GLU A 258 -16.49 -26.38 20.21
CA GLU A 258 -15.09 -26.77 19.98
C GLU A 258 -14.63 -27.81 21.02
N ALA A 259 -14.91 -27.58 22.31
CA ALA A 259 -14.62 -28.54 23.37
C ALA A 259 -15.42 -29.85 23.22
N ALA A 260 -16.69 -29.78 22.80
CA ALA A 260 -17.51 -30.97 22.54
C ALA A 260 -17.05 -31.77 21.31
N LEU A 261 -16.55 -31.09 20.28
CA LEU A 261 -15.94 -31.69 19.10
C LEU A 261 -14.65 -32.42 19.46
N GLU A 262 -13.76 -31.79 20.23
CA GLU A 262 -12.49 -32.40 20.62
C GLU A 262 -12.69 -33.59 21.55
N ALA A 263 -13.60 -33.49 22.53
CA ALA A 263 -14.02 -34.63 23.33
C ALA A 263 -14.66 -35.77 22.51
N THR A 264 -15.20 -35.47 21.32
CA THR A 264 -15.73 -36.49 20.39
C THR A 264 -14.63 -37.11 19.53
N ARG A 265 -13.61 -36.33 19.13
CA ARG A 265 -12.41 -36.85 18.46
C ARG A 265 -11.63 -37.82 19.35
N VAL A 266 -11.43 -37.49 20.63
CA VAL A 266 -10.78 -38.39 21.60
C VAL A 266 -11.53 -39.72 21.71
N ARG A 267 -12.87 -39.68 21.86
CA ARG A 267 -13.71 -40.88 21.84
C ARG A 267 -13.64 -41.66 20.52
N GLN A 268 -13.49 -40.98 19.39
CA GLN A 268 -13.32 -41.62 18.09
C GLN A 268 -11.98 -42.37 18.00
N THR A 269 -10.88 -41.77 18.48
CA THR A 269 -9.58 -42.45 18.54
C THR A 269 -9.59 -43.63 19.50
N GLU A 270 -10.14 -43.47 20.71
CA GLU A 270 -10.30 -44.57 21.69
C GLU A 270 -11.05 -45.77 21.10
N ARG A 271 -12.18 -45.52 20.41
CA ARG A 271 -12.96 -46.57 19.73
C ARG A 271 -12.27 -47.15 18.51
N SER A 272 -11.47 -46.36 17.79
CA SER A 272 -10.66 -46.87 16.67
C SER A 272 -9.54 -47.78 17.16
N ASP A 273 -8.90 -47.47 18.28
CA ASP A 273 -7.84 -48.28 18.88
C ASP A 273 -8.40 -49.57 19.50
N GLU A 274 -9.56 -49.49 20.16
CA GLU A 274 -10.31 -50.66 20.61
C GLU A 274 -10.70 -51.57 19.44
N PHE A 275 -11.24 -51.00 18.35
CA PHE A 275 -11.57 -51.73 17.12
C PHE A 275 -10.33 -52.40 16.51
N ASN A 276 -9.22 -51.67 16.35
CA ASN A 276 -7.96 -52.20 15.84
C ASN A 276 -7.42 -53.33 16.72
N ALA A 277 -7.51 -53.21 18.04
CA ALA A 277 -7.09 -54.24 18.99
C ALA A 277 -7.99 -55.49 18.99
N ILE A 278 -9.28 -55.35 18.68
CA ILE A 278 -10.21 -56.48 18.46
C ILE A 278 -9.93 -57.14 17.11
N GLN A 279 -9.77 -56.35 16.05
CA GLN A 279 -9.45 -56.84 14.69
C GLN A 279 -8.11 -57.60 14.67
N GLY A 280 -7.09 -57.10 15.36
CA GLY A 280 -5.80 -57.79 15.51
C GLY A 280 -5.91 -59.12 16.25
N ARG A 281 -6.75 -59.20 17.29
CA ARG A 281 -7.08 -60.47 17.98
C ARG A 281 -7.84 -61.43 17.05
N TYR A 282 -8.81 -60.93 16.28
CA TYR A 282 -9.57 -61.74 15.32
C TYR A 282 -8.67 -62.38 14.26
N TYR A 283 -7.78 -61.60 13.62
CA TYR A 283 -6.84 -62.15 12.64
C TYR A 283 -5.82 -63.11 13.28
N LYS A 284 -5.36 -62.84 14.50
CA LYS A 284 -4.50 -63.78 15.23
C LYS A 284 -5.20 -65.12 15.46
N VAL A 285 -6.41 -65.11 16.03
CA VAL A 285 -7.21 -66.33 16.26
C VAL A 285 -7.53 -67.05 14.95
N GLY A 286 -7.86 -66.32 13.87
CA GLY A 286 -8.05 -66.91 12.54
C GLY A 286 -6.81 -67.62 11.99
N SER A 287 -5.62 -67.03 12.18
CA SER A 287 -4.35 -67.67 11.77
C SER A 287 -3.94 -68.85 12.67
N GLU A 288 -4.27 -68.81 13.97
CA GLU A 288 -4.08 -69.93 14.89
C GLU A 288 -5.03 -71.09 14.55
N ILE A 289 -6.30 -70.81 14.21
CA ILE A 289 -7.26 -71.79 13.70
C ILE A 289 -6.76 -72.41 12.39
N ALA A 290 -6.45 -71.62 11.37
CA ALA A 290 -6.00 -72.14 10.07
C ALA A 290 -4.72 -73.00 10.19
N ARG A 291 -3.80 -72.63 11.08
CA ARG A 291 -2.60 -73.43 11.39
C ARG A 291 -2.94 -74.74 12.10
N LEU A 292 -3.89 -74.73 13.02
CA LEU A 292 -4.36 -75.95 13.70
C LEU A 292 -5.12 -76.86 12.73
N GLU A 293 -5.97 -76.32 11.85
CA GLU A 293 -6.67 -77.07 10.81
C GLU A 293 -5.69 -77.73 9.84
N GLN A 294 -4.70 -77.00 9.33
CA GLN A 294 -3.63 -77.55 8.50
C GLN A 294 -2.82 -78.64 9.25
N SER A 295 -2.56 -78.46 10.55
CA SER A 295 -1.86 -79.47 11.36
C SER A 295 -2.72 -80.71 11.63
N ILE A 296 -4.04 -80.57 11.74
CA ILE A 296 -4.98 -81.68 11.91
C ILE A 296 -5.08 -82.48 10.62
N GLU A 297 -5.14 -81.81 9.46
CA GLU A 297 -5.23 -82.48 8.18
C GLU A 297 -3.93 -83.22 7.82
N HIS A 298 -2.76 -82.61 8.05
CA HIS A 298 -1.49 -83.33 7.93
C HIS A 298 -1.40 -84.53 8.91
N ALA A 299 -1.93 -84.41 10.13
CA ALA A 299 -1.96 -85.53 11.08
C ALA A 299 -2.90 -86.66 10.62
N ARG A 300 -4.01 -86.35 9.95
CA ARG A 300 -4.89 -87.34 9.29
C ARG A 300 -4.18 -88.02 8.13
N GLU A 301 -3.63 -87.26 7.19
CA GLU A 301 -2.89 -87.82 6.06
C GLU A 301 -1.71 -88.72 6.49
N LEU A 302 -1.00 -88.32 7.56
CA LEU A 302 0.11 -89.12 8.10
C LEU A 302 -0.39 -90.41 8.73
N ARG A 303 -1.49 -90.37 9.49
CA ARG A 303 -2.14 -91.56 10.05
C ARG A 303 -2.62 -92.50 8.94
N ASP A 304 -3.29 -91.98 7.91
CA ASP A 304 -3.85 -92.78 6.82
C ASP A 304 -2.75 -93.40 5.94
N ARG A 305 -1.58 -92.75 5.84
CA ARG A 305 -0.37 -93.35 5.28
C ARG A 305 0.18 -94.46 6.18
N GLN A 306 0.45 -94.15 7.46
CA GLN A 306 0.95 -95.13 8.43
C GLN A 306 0.05 -96.37 8.58
N GLN A 307 -1.27 -96.23 8.44
CA GLN A 307 -2.17 -97.37 8.48
C GLN A 307 -2.06 -98.24 7.23
N LYS A 308 -1.92 -97.65 6.03
CA LYS A 308 -1.65 -98.40 4.79
C LYS A 308 -0.28 -99.06 4.79
N ASP A 309 0.73 -98.36 5.29
CA ASP A 309 2.09 -98.90 5.44
C ASP A 309 2.09 -100.10 6.40
N LEU A 310 1.29 -100.05 7.48
CA LEU A 310 1.07 -101.15 8.41
C LEU A 310 0.27 -102.31 7.78
N GLU A 311 -0.79 -102.03 7.02
CA GLU A 311 -1.57 -103.04 6.29
C GLU A 311 -0.67 -103.79 5.28
N LEU A 312 0.13 -103.08 4.49
CA LEU A 312 1.12 -103.65 3.57
C LEU A 312 2.21 -104.45 4.30
N ALA A 313 2.72 -103.97 5.44
CA ALA A 313 3.71 -104.70 6.23
C ALA A 313 3.13 -105.97 6.87
N ILE A 314 1.85 -105.95 7.26
CA ILE A 314 1.14 -107.14 7.77
C ILE A 314 0.93 -108.17 6.66
N ASP A 315 0.56 -107.74 5.45
CA ASP A 315 0.34 -108.67 4.34
C ASP A 315 1.66 -109.25 3.82
N GLY A 316 2.70 -108.43 3.65
CA GLY A 316 4.05 -108.93 3.31
C GLY A 316 4.63 -109.87 4.38
N ALA A 317 4.31 -109.67 5.66
CA ALA A 317 4.69 -110.61 6.72
C ALA A 317 3.95 -111.96 6.63
N LYS A 318 2.70 -112.00 6.13
CA LYS A 318 1.99 -113.25 5.84
C LYS A 318 2.58 -113.97 4.63
N GLU A 319 2.93 -113.24 3.58
CA GLU A 319 3.59 -113.79 2.39
C GLU A 319 4.93 -114.43 2.78
N ILE A 320 5.78 -113.71 3.53
CA ILE A 320 7.06 -114.25 4.04
C ILE A 320 6.84 -115.47 4.95
N ALA A 321 5.83 -115.46 5.83
CA ALA A 321 5.52 -116.62 6.66
C ALA A 321 5.07 -117.84 5.82
N SER A 322 4.29 -117.62 4.76
CA SER A 322 3.88 -118.69 3.83
C SER A 322 5.03 -119.21 2.96
N HIS A 323 6.04 -118.37 2.69
CA HIS A 323 7.28 -118.83 2.04
C HIS A 323 8.12 -119.68 2.99
N ILE A 324 8.27 -119.27 4.26
CA ILE A 324 9.01 -120.07 5.26
C ILE A 324 8.35 -121.43 5.49
N ASP A 325 7.02 -121.48 5.63
CA ASP A 325 6.26 -122.73 5.76
C ASP A 325 6.46 -123.66 4.54
N HIS A 326 6.46 -123.09 3.32
CA HIS A 326 6.76 -123.84 2.10
C HIS A 326 8.21 -124.34 2.06
N ASP A 327 9.19 -123.47 2.32
CA ASP A 327 10.62 -123.81 2.32
C ASP A 327 10.94 -124.88 3.37
N GLU A 328 10.34 -124.81 4.56
CA GLU A 328 10.46 -125.85 5.61
C GLU A 328 9.90 -127.20 5.12
N THR A 329 8.73 -127.22 4.46
CA THR A 329 8.20 -128.48 3.88
C THR A 329 9.01 -129.01 2.69
N GLU A 330 9.69 -128.17 1.90
CA GLU A 330 10.63 -128.65 0.89
C GLU A 330 11.90 -129.22 1.52
N ILE A 331 12.42 -128.61 2.59
CA ILE A 331 13.57 -129.12 3.35
C ILE A 331 13.26 -130.49 3.95
N GLU A 332 12.10 -130.70 4.61
CA GLU A 332 11.72 -132.02 5.15
C GLU A 332 11.64 -133.10 4.04
N GLN A 333 11.10 -132.76 2.87
CA GLN A 333 11.05 -133.67 1.71
C GLN A 333 12.45 -133.98 1.15
N LEU A 334 13.33 -132.98 1.08
CA LEU A 334 14.71 -133.16 0.65
C LEU A 334 15.52 -133.99 1.64
N GLU A 335 15.38 -133.80 2.95
CA GLU A 335 16.03 -134.64 3.97
C GLU A 335 15.54 -136.09 3.92
N LEU A 336 14.25 -136.33 3.72
CA LEU A 336 13.68 -137.66 3.51
C LEU A 336 14.29 -138.35 2.28
N THR A 337 14.28 -137.70 1.11
CA THR A 337 14.86 -138.28 -0.11
C THR A 337 16.38 -138.48 0.01
N LEU A 338 17.10 -137.60 0.71
CA LEU A 338 18.53 -137.78 0.99
C LEU A 338 18.77 -139.01 1.87
N SER A 339 17.92 -139.23 2.88
CA SER A 339 17.98 -140.40 3.77
C SER A 339 17.67 -141.72 3.05
N GLU A 340 16.88 -141.70 1.98
CA GLU A 340 16.65 -142.88 1.12
C GLU A 340 17.82 -143.13 0.14
N LEU A 341 18.41 -142.06 -0.40
CA LEU A 341 19.47 -142.14 -1.42
C LEU A 341 20.85 -142.49 -0.84
N VAL A 342 21.19 -142.03 0.36
CA VAL A 342 22.52 -142.27 0.99
C VAL A 342 22.82 -143.76 1.18
N PRO A 343 21.92 -144.60 1.72
CA PRO A 343 22.16 -146.05 1.79
C PRO A 343 22.35 -146.70 0.42
N GLY A 344 21.59 -146.28 -0.59
CA GLY A 344 21.71 -146.79 -1.96
C GLY A 344 23.06 -146.46 -2.61
N LEU A 345 23.55 -145.22 -2.42
CA LEU A 345 24.87 -144.79 -2.89
C LEU A 345 26.00 -145.60 -2.24
N GLU A 346 25.92 -145.82 -0.93
CA GLU A 346 26.94 -146.55 -0.18
C GLU A 346 26.94 -148.04 -0.52
N GLN A 347 25.76 -148.65 -0.70
CA GLN A 347 25.66 -150.02 -1.21
C GLN A 347 26.21 -150.15 -2.65
N ALA A 348 25.97 -149.16 -3.51
CA ALA A 348 26.55 -149.12 -4.85
C ALA A 348 28.09 -149.07 -4.82
N ARG A 349 28.68 -148.19 -4.00
CA ARG A 349 30.15 -148.11 -3.79
C ARG A 349 30.75 -149.41 -3.27
N GLN A 350 30.09 -150.08 -2.32
CA GLN A 350 30.56 -151.37 -1.82
C GLN A 350 30.53 -152.45 -2.93
N SER A 351 29.55 -152.41 -3.83
CA SER A 351 29.52 -153.30 -4.99
C SER A 351 30.63 -152.97 -6.02
N GLU A 352 30.91 -151.69 -6.27
CA GLU A 352 31.99 -151.23 -7.16
C GLU A 352 33.36 -151.72 -6.66
N VAL A 353 33.67 -151.52 -5.38
CA VAL A 353 34.93 -151.97 -4.76
C VAL A 353 35.05 -153.50 -4.78
N ALA A 354 33.96 -154.22 -4.52
CA ALA A 354 33.94 -155.69 -4.59
C ALA A 354 34.17 -156.21 -6.04
N SER A 355 33.57 -155.56 -7.04
CA SER A 355 33.79 -155.87 -8.45
C SER A 355 35.21 -155.56 -8.91
N ALA A 356 35.76 -154.39 -8.58
CA ALA A 356 37.15 -154.04 -8.89
C ALA A 356 38.14 -155.04 -8.26
N GLY A 357 37.93 -155.37 -6.98
CA GLY A 357 38.70 -156.41 -6.27
C GLY A 357 38.45 -157.84 -6.77
N SER A 358 37.50 -158.08 -7.67
CA SER A 358 37.34 -159.35 -8.39
C SER A 358 38.05 -159.35 -9.74
N LEU A 359 38.06 -158.21 -10.45
CA LEU A 359 38.75 -158.01 -11.72
C LEU A 359 40.27 -158.14 -11.56
N GLN A 360 40.85 -157.41 -10.60
CA GLN A 360 42.29 -157.44 -10.28
C GLN A 360 42.82 -158.89 -10.14
N ARG A 361 42.11 -159.73 -9.37
CA ARG A 361 42.49 -161.13 -9.14
C ARG A 361 42.38 -162.02 -10.38
N ALA A 362 41.53 -161.67 -11.34
CA ALA A 362 41.43 -162.37 -12.62
C ALA A 362 42.57 -161.95 -13.58
N GLU A 363 42.95 -160.67 -13.55
CA GLU A 363 44.07 -160.13 -14.34
C GLU A 363 45.43 -160.68 -13.86
N ASP A 364 45.66 -160.72 -12.53
CA ASP A 364 46.86 -161.32 -11.94
C ASP A 364 47.01 -162.80 -12.35
N ALA A 365 45.92 -163.58 -12.25
CA ALA A 365 45.90 -165.00 -12.61
C ALA A 365 46.09 -165.24 -14.13
N LEU A 366 45.58 -164.33 -14.98
CA LEU A 366 45.79 -164.38 -16.43
C LEU A 366 47.26 -164.15 -16.78
N SER A 367 47.91 -163.18 -16.12
CA SER A 367 49.32 -162.85 -16.33
C SER A 367 50.25 -164.01 -15.93
N GLU A 368 49.99 -164.65 -14.79
CA GLU A 368 50.76 -165.82 -14.33
C GLU A 368 50.59 -167.02 -15.28
N TRP A 369 49.39 -167.24 -15.83
CA TRP A 369 49.13 -168.28 -16.83
C TRP A 369 49.83 -168.01 -18.17
N GLN A 370 49.82 -166.75 -18.65
CA GLN A 370 50.54 -166.35 -19.87
C GLN A 370 52.05 -166.61 -19.74
N ARG A 371 52.66 -166.28 -18.59
CA ARG A 371 54.09 -166.53 -18.35
C ARG A 371 54.45 -168.02 -18.45
N HIS A 372 53.60 -168.91 -17.96
CA HIS A 372 53.79 -170.35 -18.09
C HIS A 372 53.57 -170.87 -19.53
N TRP A 373 52.69 -170.22 -20.30
CA TRP A 373 52.49 -170.56 -21.71
C TRP A 373 53.71 -170.21 -22.57
N ASP A 374 54.26 -169.00 -22.42
CA ASP A 374 55.41 -168.53 -23.22
C ASP A 374 56.67 -169.36 -22.97
N GLU A 375 56.92 -169.77 -21.72
CA GLU A 375 58.01 -170.68 -21.36
C GLU A 375 57.86 -172.06 -22.03
N HIS A 376 56.64 -172.55 -22.23
CA HIS A 376 56.39 -173.80 -22.95
C HIS A 376 56.51 -173.62 -24.48
N ALA A 377 56.04 -172.48 -25.01
CA ALA A 377 56.12 -172.15 -26.43
C ALA A 377 57.57 -172.00 -26.92
N GLY A 378 58.46 -171.41 -26.12
CA GLY A 378 59.89 -171.29 -26.45
C GLY A 378 60.55 -172.65 -26.68
N ASN A 379 60.36 -173.59 -25.75
CA ASN A 379 60.89 -174.95 -25.84
C ASN A 379 60.36 -175.73 -27.06
N TYR A 380 59.11 -175.47 -27.48
CA TYR A 380 58.54 -176.06 -28.70
C TYR A 380 59.12 -175.43 -29.99
N SER A 381 59.43 -174.13 -29.97
CA SER A 381 59.94 -173.40 -31.14
C SER A 381 61.35 -173.83 -31.58
N GLU A 382 62.24 -174.20 -30.65
CA GLU A 382 63.58 -174.68 -31.01
C GLU A 382 63.52 -176.03 -31.75
N ALA A 383 62.61 -176.92 -31.34
CA ALA A 383 62.38 -178.20 -32.02
C ALA A 383 61.86 -178.02 -33.47
N LEU A 384 61.04 -177.00 -33.72
CA LEU A 384 60.49 -176.70 -35.05
C LEU A 384 61.52 -176.07 -36.02
N GLN A 385 62.45 -175.24 -35.51
CA GLN A 385 63.51 -174.61 -36.31
C GLN A 385 64.37 -175.65 -37.05
N ALA A 386 64.65 -176.79 -36.42
CA ALA A 386 65.40 -177.89 -37.02
C ALA A 386 64.67 -178.57 -38.21
N GLN A 387 63.35 -178.41 -38.33
CA GLN A 387 62.54 -179.00 -39.40
C GLN A 387 62.33 -178.03 -40.59
N GLY A 388 62.26 -176.72 -40.33
CA GLY A 388 61.84 -175.72 -41.34
C GLY A 388 62.82 -175.50 -42.51
N VAL A 389 64.11 -175.78 -42.33
CA VAL A 389 65.17 -175.51 -43.32
C VAL A 389 64.99 -176.30 -44.61
N GLU A 390 64.45 -177.52 -44.56
CA GLU A 390 64.21 -178.36 -45.75
C GLU A 390 62.98 -177.92 -46.56
N SER A 391 62.05 -177.14 -45.98
CA SER A 391 60.76 -176.84 -46.62
C SER A 391 60.72 -175.53 -47.42
N THR A 392 61.51 -174.53 -47.02
CA THR A 392 61.47 -173.17 -47.62
C THR A 392 62.03 -173.08 -49.06
N ARG A 393 62.48 -174.20 -49.62
CA ARG A 393 62.97 -174.32 -51.00
C ARG A 393 61.85 -174.33 -52.07
N SER A 394 60.57 -174.42 -51.67
CA SER A 394 59.46 -174.73 -52.59
C SER A 394 58.59 -173.54 -53.05
N GLU A 395 58.43 -172.48 -52.24
CA GLU A 395 57.24 -171.60 -52.34
C GLU A 395 57.43 -170.27 -53.10
N GLN A 396 58.66 -169.86 -53.46
CA GLN A 396 58.93 -168.53 -54.03
C GLN A 396 58.43 -168.30 -55.48
N LEU A 397 57.50 -169.12 -55.99
CA LEU A 397 56.96 -169.05 -57.36
C LEU A 397 55.65 -168.24 -57.49
N GLU A 398 54.88 -167.98 -56.41
CA GLU A 398 53.48 -167.49 -56.50
C GLU A 398 53.24 -165.96 -56.55
N SER A 399 54.25 -165.22 -56.99
CA SER A 399 54.09 -164.19 -58.04
C SER A 399 52.83 -163.26 -58.06
N ARG A 400 53.01 -162.06 -57.48
CA ARG A 400 53.03 -160.80 -58.29
C ARG A 400 51.70 -160.27 -58.93
N LEU A 401 50.49 -160.61 -58.45
CA LEU A 401 49.27 -160.47 -59.29
C LEU A 401 48.32 -159.24 -59.16
N LEU A 402 48.18 -158.54 -58.01
CA LEU A 402 47.13 -157.50 -57.88
C LEU A 402 47.60 -156.07 -57.52
N SER A 403 47.63 -155.21 -58.54
CA SER A 403 47.58 -153.74 -58.42
C SER A 403 46.64 -153.17 -59.49
N PHE A 404 45.93 -152.06 -59.18
CA PHE A 404 45.69 -150.85 -60.02
C PHE A 404 44.36 -150.10 -59.81
N SER A 405 43.28 -150.74 -59.33
CA SER A 405 41.98 -150.07 -59.07
C SER A 405 41.93 -149.46 -57.66
N GLU A 406 41.49 -148.21 -57.41
CA GLU A 406 40.84 -147.22 -58.28
C GLU A 406 41.19 -145.77 -57.89
N ARG A 407 41.21 -144.85 -58.86
CA ARG A 407 41.83 -143.50 -58.74
C ARG A 407 40.98 -142.36 -59.34
N ARG A 408 39.66 -142.29 -59.10
CA ARG A 408 38.77 -141.29 -59.75
C ARG A 408 37.63 -140.74 -58.87
N LYS A 409 37.49 -139.39 -58.87
CA LYS A 409 36.56 -138.50 -58.11
C LYS A 409 37.06 -138.17 -56.69
N LYS A 410 37.47 -136.96 -56.27
CA LYS A 410 37.44 -135.57 -56.83
C LYS A 410 36.04 -134.97 -57.06
N ILE A 411 35.74 -133.66 -56.86
CA ILE A 411 36.19 -132.47 -56.07
C ILE A 411 35.25 -131.27 -56.50
N VAL A 412 35.26 -130.08 -55.84
CA VAL A 412 34.46 -128.79 -56.02
C VAL A 412 33.68 -128.44 -54.71
N GLU A 413 33.36 -127.22 -54.22
CA GLU A 413 33.77 -125.76 -54.15
C GLU A 413 32.61 -125.00 -53.39
N ALA A 414 32.49 -123.71 -52.97
CA ALA A 414 33.24 -122.43 -52.74
C ALA A 414 32.22 -121.41 -52.08
N GLU A 415 32.43 -120.15 -51.60
CA GLU A 415 33.50 -119.34 -50.95
C GLU A 415 32.92 -117.92 -50.58
N VAL A 416 33.70 -116.92 -50.04
CA VAL A 416 33.39 -115.44 -49.88
C VAL A 416 32.45 -115.01 -48.69
N ASP A 417 32.31 -113.75 -48.21
CA ASP A 417 33.21 -112.71 -47.58
C ASP A 417 32.39 -111.49 -47.02
N ALA A 418 32.91 -110.61 -46.11
CA ALA A 418 32.28 -109.32 -45.68
C ALA A 418 33.21 -108.29 -44.94
N GLY A 419 32.97 -106.95 -45.07
CA GLY A 419 33.82 -105.87 -44.47
C GLY A 419 33.17 -104.45 -44.31
N PRO A 420 33.92 -103.40 -43.84
CA PRO A 420 33.32 -102.20 -43.21
C PRO A 420 33.73 -100.80 -43.76
N GLU A 421 32.75 -99.92 -44.10
CA GLU A 421 33.01 -98.48 -44.43
C GLU A 421 32.08 -97.43 -43.77
N GLU A 422 30.85 -97.78 -43.37
CA GLU A 422 29.76 -96.81 -43.13
C GLU A 422 30.00 -95.77 -42.00
N LEU A 423 30.85 -96.09 -41.02
CA LEU A 423 31.03 -95.32 -39.79
C LEU A 423 31.65 -93.91 -39.96
N LYS A 424 32.29 -93.60 -41.10
CA LYS A 424 32.99 -92.32 -41.28
C LYS A 424 32.09 -91.15 -41.66
N VAL A 425 30.96 -91.40 -42.33
CA VAL A 425 30.10 -90.32 -42.89
C VAL A 425 29.38 -89.56 -41.77
N ILE A 426 28.83 -90.30 -40.80
CA ILE A 426 27.95 -89.78 -39.73
C ILE A 426 28.66 -88.74 -38.83
N HIS A 427 29.98 -88.86 -38.64
CA HIS A 427 30.74 -87.97 -37.75
C HIS A 427 30.97 -86.55 -38.35
N GLY A 428 30.96 -86.42 -39.68
CA GLY A 428 31.14 -85.13 -40.35
C GLY A 428 29.95 -84.19 -40.20
N GLU A 429 28.73 -84.71 -40.29
CA GLU A 429 27.51 -83.89 -40.25
C GLU A 429 27.20 -83.30 -38.87
N LEU A 430 27.62 -83.97 -37.79
CA LEU A 430 27.42 -83.52 -36.42
C LEU A 430 28.29 -82.29 -36.09
N THR A 431 29.56 -82.32 -36.50
CA THR A 431 30.53 -81.26 -36.17
C THR A 431 30.23 -79.95 -36.90
N GLU A 432 29.69 -79.97 -38.12
CA GLU A 432 29.26 -78.76 -38.80
C GLU A 432 27.99 -78.12 -38.17
N LYS A 433 27.05 -78.95 -37.70
CA LYS A 433 25.82 -78.48 -37.02
C LYS A 433 26.15 -77.76 -35.71
N GLU A 434 27.08 -78.29 -34.92
CA GLU A 434 27.47 -77.66 -33.65
C GLU A 434 28.12 -76.28 -33.85
N LEU A 435 29.01 -76.15 -34.85
CA LEU A 435 29.73 -74.91 -35.12
C LEU A 435 28.78 -73.77 -35.53
N ARG A 436 27.79 -74.05 -36.39
CA ARG A 436 26.77 -73.07 -36.79
C ARG A 436 25.90 -72.63 -35.61
N LYS A 437 25.49 -73.54 -34.71
CA LYS A 437 24.71 -73.19 -33.51
C LYS A 437 25.49 -72.34 -32.50
N ARG A 438 26.81 -72.55 -32.34
CA ARG A 438 27.65 -71.69 -31.49
C ARG A 438 27.74 -70.24 -32.00
N GLN A 439 27.90 -70.05 -33.32
CA GLN A 439 28.03 -68.71 -33.90
C GLN A 439 26.80 -67.83 -33.67
N GLY A 440 25.58 -68.39 -33.81
CA GLY A 440 24.35 -67.64 -33.53
C GLY A 440 24.26 -67.17 -32.07
N ARG A 441 24.66 -68.00 -31.11
CA ARG A 441 24.63 -67.66 -29.68
C ARG A 441 25.51 -66.44 -29.34
N ASP A 442 26.72 -66.39 -29.91
CA ASP A 442 27.63 -65.25 -29.74
C ASP A 442 27.07 -63.94 -30.33
N GLU A 443 26.22 -63.99 -31.35
CA GLU A 443 25.55 -62.81 -31.91
C GLU A 443 24.37 -62.35 -31.04
N PHE A 444 23.57 -63.28 -30.49
CA PHE A 444 22.49 -62.95 -29.56
C PHE A 444 23.02 -62.31 -28.26
N ASP A 445 24.09 -62.83 -27.66
CA ASP A 445 24.67 -62.23 -26.45
C ASP A 445 25.25 -60.81 -26.71
N ARG A 446 25.81 -60.56 -27.90
CA ARG A 446 26.22 -59.19 -28.33
C ARG A 446 25.02 -58.26 -28.48
N HIS A 447 23.92 -58.73 -29.06
CA HIS A 447 22.70 -57.91 -29.19
C HIS A 447 21.98 -57.66 -27.86
N LEU A 448 21.97 -58.63 -26.94
CA LEU A 448 21.43 -58.46 -25.59
C LEU A 448 22.25 -57.45 -24.78
N THR A 449 23.59 -57.52 -24.83
CA THR A 449 24.47 -56.59 -24.09
C THR A 449 24.40 -55.16 -24.62
N ASP A 450 24.45 -54.94 -25.94
CA ASP A 450 24.27 -53.62 -26.56
C ASP A 450 22.88 -53.02 -26.27
N THR A 451 21.82 -53.83 -26.33
CA THR A 451 20.46 -53.39 -25.97
C THR A 451 20.36 -53.03 -24.48
N ALA A 452 20.96 -53.83 -23.59
CA ALA A 452 20.99 -53.56 -22.16
C ALA A 452 21.72 -52.25 -21.82
N ASP A 453 22.84 -51.94 -22.50
CA ASP A 453 23.57 -50.69 -22.28
C ASP A 453 22.88 -49.45 -22.87
N LYS A 454 22.12 -49.62 -23.96
CA LYS A 454 21.23 -48.57 -24.48
C LYS A 454 20.10 -48.27 -23.49
N ILE A 455 19.48 -49.30 -22.91
CA ILE A 455 18.50 -49.15 -21.82
C ILE A 455 19.15 -48.48 -20.60
N ARG A 456 20.36 -48.89 -20.20
CA ARG A 456 21.09 -48.32 -19.05
C ARG A 456 21.30 -46.81 -19.21
N LYS A 457 21.75 -46.37 -20.39
CA LYS A 457 21.96 -44.95 -20.74
C LYS A 457 20.63 -44.17 -20.78
N LEU A 458 19.58 -44.74 -21.35
CA LEU A 458 18.25 -44.10 -21.40
C LEU A 458 17.60 -43.97 -20.01
N ARG A 459 17.75 -44.96 -19.12
CA ARG A 459 17.28 -44.86 -17.71
C ARG A 459 18.02 -43.77 -16.92
N GLU A 460 19.30 -43.53 -17.22
CA GLU A 460 20.05 -42.41 -16.63
C GLU A 460 19.61 -41.05 -17.19
N GLN A 461 19.31 -40.98 -18.50
CA GLN A 461 18.72 -39.79 -19.13
C GLN A 461 17.30 -39.49 -18.61
N ASP A 462 16.45 -40.50 -18.41
CA ASP A 462 15.11 -40.34 -17.84
C ASP A 462 15.14 -39.72 -16.44
N ARG A 463 16.05 -40.18 -15.57
CA ARG A 463 16.26 -39.60 -14.24
C ARG A 463 16.69 -38.13 -14.31
N LYS A 464 17.62 -37.80 -15.20
CA LYS A 464 18.11 -36.42 -15.42
C LYS A 464 17.01 -35.52 -15.99
N LEU A 465 16.21 -36.01 -16.93
CA LEU A 465 15.08 -35.29 -17.51
C LEU A 465 13.91 -35.14 -16.52
N THR A 466 13.65 -36.13 -15.67
CA THR A 466 12.62 -36.05 -14.61
C THR A 466 12.97 -34.95 -13.62
N HIS A 467 14.19 -34.95 -13.06
CA HIS A 467 14.65 -33.86 -12.18
C HIS A 467 14.61 -32.48 -12.86
N LEU A 468 14.96 -32.38 -14.15
CA LEU A 468 14.87 -31.13 -14.90
C LEU A 468 13.42 -30.68 -15.11
N VAL A 469 12.48 -31.60 -15.35
CA VAL A 469 11.04 -31.29 -15.43
C VAL A 469 10.53 -30.81 -14.08
N ASP A 470 10.90 -31.46 -12.97
CA ASP A 470 10.50 -31.06 -11.62
C ASP A 470 11.04 -29.68 -11.22
N GLU A 471 12.32 -29.38 -11.51
CA GLU A 471 12.93 -28.05 -11.31
C GLU A 471 12.22 -26.96 -12.14
N ARG A 472 11.92 -27.26 -13.41
CA ARG A 472 11.18 -26.35 -14.30
C ARG A 472 9.71 -26.22 -13.88
N HIS A 473 9.13 -27.24 -13.25
CA HIS A 473 7.79 -27.17 -12.70
C HIS A 473 7.74 -26.29 -11.45
N SER A 474 8.66 -26.48 -10.49
CA SER A 474 8.74 -25.63 -9.29
C SER A 474 8.93 -24.16 -9.66
N THR A 475 9.92 -23.84 -10.51
CA THR A 475 10.18 -22.46 -10.94
C THR A 475 9.00 -21.83 -11.70
N LEU A 476 8.22 -22.62 -12.45
CA LEU A 476 6.98 -22.17 -13.08
C LEU A 476 5.86 -21.93 -12.07
N GLN A 477 5.70 -22.78 -11.05
CA GLN A 477 4.68 -22.61 -10.01
C GLN A 477 5.02 -21.42 -9.08
N ASP A 478 6.28 -21.24 -8.71
CA ASP A 478 6.77 -20.09 -7.95
C ASP A 478 6.48 -18.77 -8.69
N ALA A 479 6.77 -18.73 -9.99
CA ALA A 479 6.50 -17.56 -10.82
C ALA A 479 4.98 -17.29 -10.97
N LYS A 480 4.16 -18.34 -11.12
CA LYS A 480 2.69 -18.22 -11.18
C LYS A 480 2.08 -17.78 -9.85
N GLY A 481 2.54 -18.31 -8.72
CA GLY A 481 2.10 -17.92 -7.38
C GLY A 481 2.44 -16.46 -7.06
N ARG A 482 3.64 -16.01 -7.41
CA ARG A 482 4.04 -14.59 -7.32
C ARG A 482 3.23 -13.70 -8.25
N PHE A 483 2.94 -14.14 -9.47
CA PHE A 483 2.09 -13.39 -10.40
C PHE A 483 0.67 -13.24 -9.84
N ALA A 484 0.01 -14.34 -9.46
CA ALA A 484 -1.37 -14.32 -8.95
C ALA A 484 -1.53 -13.55 -7.63
N SER A 485 -0.54 -13.59 -6.73
CA SER A 485 -0.57 -12.80 -5.49
C SER A 485 -0.38 -11.29 -5.75
N LEU A 486 0.49 -10.91 -6.69
CA LEU A 486 0.62 -9.51 -7.12
C LEU A 486 -0.63 -9.02 -7.86
N GLU A 487 -1.25 -9.87 -8.69
CA GLU A 487 -2.49 -9.60 -9.42
C GLU A 487 -3.64 -9.33 -8.45
N ALA A 488 -3.87 -10.21 -7.46
CA ALA A 488 -4.87 -9.99 -6.41
C ALA A 488 -4.64 -8.70 -5.60
N LEU A 489 -3.38 -8.38 -5.26
CA LEU A 489 -3.02 -7.12 -4.60
C LEU A 489 -3.25 -5.90 -5.50
N GLN A 490 -3.04 -6.04 -6.81
CA GLN A 490 -3.30 -4.97 -7.79
C GLN A 490 -4.80 -4.71 -7.93
N GLN A 491 -5.63 -5.74 -8.06
CA GLN A 491 -7.09 -5.59 -8.14
C GLN A 491 -7.65 -4.89 -6.90
N ALA A 492 -7.21 -5.29 -5.70
CA ALA A 492 -7.56 -4.62 -4.45
C ALA A 492 -7.12 -3.14 -4.43
N ALA A 493 -5.90 -2.83 -4.92
CA ALA A 493 -5.39 -1.46 -4.98
C ALA A 493 -6.03 -0.59 -6.08
N LEU A 494 -6.62 -1.19 -7.12
CA LEU A 494 -7.37 -0.53 -8.19
C LEU A 494 -8.87 -0.36 -7.86
N GLY A 495 -9.32 -0.80 -6.68
CA GLY A 495 -10.69 -0.63 -6.20
C GLY A 495 -11.69 -1.67 -6.75
N GLU A 496 -11.20 -2.84 -7.21
CA GLU A 496 -12.08 -3.88 -7.79
C GLU A 496 -12.84 -4.70 -6.75
N GLY A 497 -12.69 -4.38 -5.46
CA GLY A 497 -13.49 -4.90 -4.36
C GLY A 497 -14.59 -3.95 -3.85
N ASP A 498 -14.90 -2.87 -4.56
CA ASP A 498 -16.06 -2.00 -4.27
C ASP A 498 -17.23 -2.37 -5.20
N ASP A 499 -18.04 -3.34 -4.76
CA ASP A 499 -19.15 -3.96 -5.53
C ASP A 499 -20.05 -2.93 -6.24
N GLY A 500 -20.30 -1.78 -5.59
CA GLY A 500 -21.13 -0.71 -6.13
C GLY A 500 -20.54 -0.02 -7.36
N VAL A 501 -19.21 0.07 -7.44
CA VAL A 501 -18.49 0.59 -8.61
C VAL A 501 -18.40 -0.49 -9.70
N GLN A 502 -18.05 -1.73 -9.34
CA GLN A 502 -17.90 -2.81 -10.32
C GLN A 502 -19.23 -3.14 -11.02
N GLY A 503 -20.33 -3.22 -10.28
CA GLY A 503 -21.67 -3.43 -10.85
C GLY A 503 -22.14 -2.28 -11.74
N TRP A 504 -21.72 -1.04 -11.45
CA TRP A 504 -21.99 0.11 -12.31
C TRP A 504 -21.16 0.07 -13.61
N LEU A 505 -19.88 -0.32 -13.53
CA LEU A 505 -19.02 -0.46 -14.72
C LEU A 505 -19.52 -1.55 -15.68
N GLN A 506 -19.93 -2.71 -15.17
CA GLN A 506 -20.58 -3.75 -15.97
C GLN A 506 -21.92 -3.25 -16.55
N GLY A 507 -22.74 -2.57 -15.74
CA GLY A 507 -24.01 -1.97 -16.18
C GLY A 507 -23.86 -0.82 -17.19
N ALA A 508 -22.65 -0.31 -17.41
CA ALA A 508 -22.31 0.70 -18.41
C ALA A 508 -21.51 0.13 -19.60
N GLY A 509 -21.11 -1.15 -19.58
CA GLY A 509 -20.25 -1.77 -20.61
C GLY A 509 -18.82 -1.23 -20.63
N LEU A 510 -18.31 -0.79 -19.49
CA LEU A 510 -16.98 -0.15 -19.33
C LEU A 510 -15.96 -1.06 -18.62
N ASP A 511 -16.33 -2.29 -18.30
CA ASP A 511 -15.51 -3.28 -17.58
C ASP A 511 -14.28 -3.75 -18.37
N GLN A 512 -14.36 -3.79 -19.70
CA GLN A 512 -13.26 -4.19 -20.59
C GLN A 512 -12.31 -3.03 -20.95
N ASN A 513 -12.59 -1.81 -20.49
CA ASN A 513 -11.74 -0.65 -20.81
C ASN A 513 -10.52 -0.58 -19.90
N HIS A 514 -9.36 -0.27 -20.51
CA HIS A 514 -8.09 -0.26 -19.81
C HIS A 514 -8.00 0.93 -18.83
N ARG A 515 -7.40 0.69 -17.67
CA ARG A 515 -7.09 1.74 -16.68
C ARG A 515 -5.75 2.42 -17.01
N VAL A 516 -5.58 3.66 -16.56
CA VAL A 516 -4.34 4.43 -16.76
C VAL A 516 -3.11 3.65 -16.28
N ALA A 517 -3.16 3.03 -15.09
CA ALA A 517 -2.07 2.22 -14.56
C ALA A 517 -1.63 1.08 -15.50
N GLN A 518 -2.57 0.45 -16.22
CA GLN A 518 -2.32 -0.67 -17.12
C GLN A 518 -1.70 -0.24 -18.46
N GLN A 519 -1.88 1.02 -18.87
CA GLN A 519 -1.29 1.59 -20.09
C GLN A 519 0.07 2.29 -19.84
N LEU A 520 0.32 2.76 -18.62
CA LEU A 520 1.52 3.52 -18.26
C LEU A 520 2.78 2.64 -18.26
N ASP A 521 3.93 3.20 -18.63
CA ASP A 521 5.23 2.54 -18.48
C ASP A 521 6.27 3.58 -18.06
N VAL A 522 6.93 3.40 -16.92
CA VAL A 522 7.68 4.45 -16.21
C VAL A 522 9.15 4.07 -16.04
N GLU A 523 10.04 5.04 -16.18
CA GLU A 523 11.47 4.86 -15.99
C GLU A 523 11.80 4.44 -14.55
N SER A 524 12.54 3.33 -14.38
CA SER A 524 12.90 2.75 -13.08
C SER A 524 13.46 3.77 -12.10
N GLY A 525 12.84 3.89 -10.93
CA GLY A 525 13.17 4.88 -9.90
C GLY A 525 12.24 6.11 -9.88
N TRP A 526 11.42 6.33 -10.91
CA TRP A 526 10.43 7.42 -10.97
C TRP A 526 9.00 6.99 -10.65
N GLU A 527 8.75 5.72 -10.35
CA GLU A 527 7.41 5.17 -10.08
C GLU A 527 6.74 5.90 -8.91
N LYS A 528 7.46 6.11 -7.79
CA LYS A 528 6.93 6.83 -6.61
C LYS A 528 6.60 8.30 -6.90
N ALA A 529 7.35 8.95 -7.79
CA ALA A 529 7.06 10.32 -8.23
C ALA A 529 5.77 10.38 -9.05
N VAL A 530 5.60 9.46 -10.01
CA VAL A 530 4.42 9.36 -10.86
C VAL A 530 3.18 8.95 -10.05
N GLU A 531 3.30 8.00 -9.12
CA GLU A 531 2.24 7.62 -8.17
C GLU A 531 1.82 8.79 -7.27
N THR A 532 2.76 9.63 -6.83
CA THR A 532 2.44 10.79 -5.97
C THR A 532 1.69 11.89 -6.73
N VAL A 533 1.99 12.06 -8.02
CA VAL A 533 1.37 13.08 -8.90
C VAL A 533 -0.01 12.62 -9.41
N LEU A 534 -0.12 11.38 -9.90
CA LEU A 534 -1.38 10.85 -10.43
C LEU A 534 -2.31 10.37 -9.32
N GLY A 535 -1.80 9.71 -8.27
CA GLY A 535 -2.63 9.17 -7.19
C GLY A 535 -3.82 8.38 -7.72
N ASP A 536 -5.03 8.80 -7.37
CA ASP A 536 -6.29 8.16 -7.76
C ASP A 536 -6.58 8.25 -9.28
N TYR A 537 -5.95 9.17 -10.02
CA TYR A 537 -5.96 9.18 -11.50
C TYR A 537 -5.34 7.91 -12.11
N LEU A 538 -4.56 7.12 -11.37
CA LEU A 538 -4.07 5.80 -11.82
C LEU A 538 -5.20 4.76 -11.98
N GLN A 539 -6.28 4.89 -11.19
CA GLN A 539 -7.44 4.02 -11.24
C GLN A 539 -8.40 4.38 -12.39
N ALA A 540 -8.19 5.55 -13.02
CA ALA A 540 -9.09 6.10 -14.03
C ALA A 540 -9.17 5.22 -15.29
N ILE A 541 -10.35 5.20 -15.91
CA ILE A 541 -10.68 4.34 -17.06
C ILE A 541 -10.59 5.14 -18.35
N CYS A 542 -9.90 4.58 -19.35
CA CYS A 542 -9.74 5.20 -20.67
C CYS A 542 -10.92 4.85 -21.59
N VAL A 543 -11.61 5.86 -22.10
CA VAL A 543 -12.77 5.73 -23.01
C VAL A 543 -12.60 6.58 -24.26
N SER A 544 -13.11 6.15 -25.42
CA SER A 544 -13.03 6.91 -26.67
C SER A 544 -13.89 8.19 -26.66
N ASP A 545 -15.01 8.15 -25.97
CA ASP A 545 -15.84 9.31 -25.67
C ASP A 545 -16.43 9.24 -24.25
N ILE A 546 -16.59 10.42 -23.62
CA ILE A 546 -17.13 10.57 -22.27
C ILE A 546 -18.67 10.71 -22.30
N THR A 547 -19.25 11.18 -23.42
CA THR A 547 -20.68 11.47 -23.56
C THR A 547 -21.61 10.30 -23.17
N PRO A 548 -21.36 9.03 -23.56
CA PRO A 548 -22.21 7.91 -23.15
C PRO A 548 -22.19 7.63 -21.63
N VAL A 549 -21.18 8.13 -20.92
CA VAL A 549 -20.98 7.85 -19.50
C VAL A 549 -21.60 8.93 -18.61
N THR A 550 -21.76 10.16 -19.08
CA THR A 550 -22.47 11.20 -18.32
C THR A 550 -23.95 10.86 -18.12
N GLU A 551 -24.57 10.13 -19.05
CA GLU A 551 -25.93 9.60 -18.93
C GLU A 551 -26.06 8.50 -17.88
N THR A 552 -25.00 7.71 -17.63
CA THR A 552 -25.02 6.59 -16.68
C THR A 552 -24.50 6.96 -15.29
N ILE A 553 -23.71 8.03 -15.14
CA ILE A 553 -23.17 8.52 -13.85
C ILE A 553 -24.27 8.69 -12.78
N GLY A 554 -25.48 9.14 -13.15
CA GLY A 554 -26.61 9.28 -12.23
C GLY A 554 -27.11 7.97 -11.58
N ARG A 555 -26.57 6.81 -11.97
CA ARG A 555 -26.84 5.50 -11.37
C ARG A 555 -25.80 5.06 -10.33
N LEU A 556 -24.63 5.71 -10.28
CA LEU A 556 -23.57 5.42 -9.30
C LEU A 556 -23.98 5.99 -7.93
N LYS A 557 -24.17 5.12 -6.93
CA LYS A 557 -24.65 5.51 -5.59
C LYS A 557 -23.54 5.60 -4.54
N THR A 558 -22.42 4.93 -4.77
CA THR A 558 -21.29 4.77 -3.84
C THR A 558 -20.00 4.59 -4.64
N GLY A 559 -18.87 4.99 -4.05
CA GLY A 559 -17.54 4.87 -4.65
C GLY A 559 -17.11 6.09 -5.48
N GLU A 560 -15.84 6.11 -5.88
CA GLU A 560 -15.22 7.17 -6.68
C GLU A 560 -14.82 6.60 -8.06
N VAL A 561 -15.17 7.31 -9.14
CA VAL A 561 -14.80 6.91 -10.51
C VAL A 561 -14.21 8.12 -11.23
N THR A 562 -13.06 7.91 -11.87
CA THR A 562 -12.44 8.89 -12.77
C THR A 562 -12.35 8.32 -14.18
N ILE A 563 -12.58 9.17 -15.18
CA ILE A 563 -12.66 8.76 -16.58
C ILE A 563 -11.80 9.70 -17.42
N PHE A 564 -10.91 9.15 -18.23
CA PHE A 564 -10.10 9.90 -19.18
C PHE A 564 -10.53 9.58 -20.61
N ARG A 565 -10.57 10.61 -21.46
CA ARG A 565 -10.76 10.41 -22.89
C ARG A 565 -9.45 9.97 -23.53
N ASP A 566 -9.46 8.80 -24.17
CA ASP A 566 -8.37 8.34 -25.01
C ASP A 566 -8.50 9.01 -26.39
N GLN A 567 -7.77 10.12 -26.58
CA GLN A 567 -7.69 10.81 -27.86
C GLN A 567 -6.51 10.28 -28.69
N PRO A 568 -6.66 10.14 -30.02
CA PRO A 568 -5.54 9.81 -30.90
C PRO A 568 -4.42 10.86 -30.77
N LYS A 569 -3.18 10.44 -31.01
CA LYS A 569 -1.95 11.18 -30.67
C LYS A 569 -1.59 12.32 -31.63
N ASP A 570 -2.57 13.14 -31.99
CA ASP A 570 -2.40 14.29 -32.89
C ASP A 570 -2.15 15.61 -32.15
N GLY A 571 -1.23 16.41 -32.68
CA GLY A 571 -1.35 17.87 -32.62
C GLY A 571 -0.92 18.63 -31.36
N GLY A 572 -0.07 18.08 -30.48
CA GLY A 572 0.41 18.80 -29.29
C GLY A 572 1.93 18.71 -29.06
N SER A 573 2.68 19.78 -29.36
CA SER A 573 4.12 19.90 -29.04
C SER A 573 4.36 20.25 -27.56
N VAL A 574 3.89 19.38 -26.67
CA VAL A 574 4.11 19.47 -25.22
C VAL A 574 5.61 19.36 -24.93
N GLN A 575 6.21 20.40 -24.34
CA GLN A 575 7.60 20.36 -23.88
C GLN A 575 7.75 19.25 -22.83
N ARG A 576 8.53 18.21 -23.15
CA ARG A 576 8.81 17.11 -22.23
C ARG A 576 10.06 17.34 -21.39
N ASP A 577 11.00 18.14 -21.88
CA ASP A 577 12.31 18.36 -21.26
C ASP A 577 12.20 18.84 -19.81
N ASN A 578 12.87 18.14 -18.89
CA ASN A 578 12.80 18.32 -17.44
C ASN A 578 11.38 18.25 -16.82
N THR A 579 10.42 17.61 -17.50
CA THR A 579 9.07 17.31 -16.96
C THR A 579 8.89 15.83 -16.69
N LEU A 580 7.97 15.49 -15.78
CA LEU A 580 7.68 14.09 -15.42
C LEU A 580 7.08 13.30 -16.60
N ALA A 581 6.50 13.98 -17.60
CA ALA A 581 6.06 13.39 -18.86
C ALA A 581 7.22 12.88 -19.76
N ALA A 582 8.48 13.20 -19.46
CA ALA A 582 9.63 12.53 -20.09
C ALA A 582 9.94 11.16 -19.44
N LYS A 583 9.51 10.94 -18.19
CA LYS A 583 9.77 9.71 -17.41
C LYS A 583 8.63 8.69 -17.47
N ALA A 584 7.52 9.02 -18.12
CA ALA A 584 6.38 8.13 -18.33
C ALA A 584 6.03 8.03 -19.82
N SER A 585 6.16 6.82 -20.37
CA SER A 585 5.67 6.45 -21.69
C SER A 585 4.33 5.69 -21.59
N GLY A 586 3.73 5.34 -22.73
CA GLY A 586 2.43 4.64 -22.80
C GLY A 586 1.19 5.47 -22.41
N ALA A 587 1.38 6.52 -21.59
CA ALA A 587 0.35 7.38 -21.01
C ALA A 587 -0.70 7.91 -22.01
N PRO A 588 -2.01 7.87 -21.67
CA PRO A 588 -3.06 8.55 -22.43
C PRO A 588 -2.90 10.07 -22.33
N ALA A 589 -3.44 10.80 -23.32
CA ALA A 589 -3.19 12.24 -23.50
C ALA A 589 -3.47 13.09 -22.25
N ALA A 590 -4.58 12.83 -21.53
CA ALA A 590 -4.92 13.53 -20.29
C ALA A 590 -3.88 13.32 -19.17
N ALA A 591 -3.30 12.12 -19.05
CA ALA A 591 -2.23 11.86 -18.09
C ALA A 591 -0.93 12.56 -18.50
N VAL A 592 -0.58 12.59 -19.80
CA VAL A 592 0.58 13.33 -20.31
C VAL A 592 0.46 14.83 -20.00
N GLU A 593 -0.73 15.41 -20.15
CA GLU A 593 -0.95 16.83 -19.86
C GLU A 593 -0.70 17.14 -18.38
N ILE A 594 -1.21 16.32 -17.46
CA ILE A 594 -0.95 16.46 -16.01
C ILE A 594 0.55 16.34 -15.72
N LEU A 595 1.21 15.31 -16.24
CA LEU A 595 2.63 15.02 -15.99
C LEU A 595 3.58 16.08 -16.57
N SER A 596 3.20 16.75 -17.67
CA SER A 596 4.02 17.83 -18.26
C SER A 596 4.02 19.12 -17.46
N ARG A 597 3.02 19.34 -16.59
CA ARG A 597 2.95 20.48 -15.65
C ARG A 597 3.80 20.28 -14.38
N VAL A 598 4.45 19.12 -14.23
CA VAL A 598 5.34 18.78 -13.10
C VAL A 598 6.78 18.69 -13.59
N ARG A 599 7.66 19.52 -13.01
CA ARG A 599 9.12 19.45 -13.25
C ARG A 599 9.77 18.33 -12.43
N VAL A 600 10.92 17.88 -12.91
CA VAL A 600 11.73 16.81 -12.30
C VAL A 600 12.87 17.42 -11.47
N ALA A 601 13.19 16.82 -10.33
CA ALA A 601 14.38 17.10 -9.53
C ALA A 601 14.97 15.81 -8.94
N GLU A 602 16.29 15.69 -8.91
CA GLU A 602 17.01 14.53 -8.37
C GLU A 602 17.10 14.57 -6.83
N SER A 603 17.00 15.76 -6.23
CA SER A 603 17.10 15.94 -4.78
C SER A 603 16.15 17.01 -4.24
N LEU A 604 15.84 16.93 -2.94
CA LEU A 604 15.03 17.93 -2.24
C LEU A 604 15.64 19.34 -2.32
N GLY A 605 16.97 19.46 -2.27
CA GLY A 605 17.67 20.75 -2.41
C GLY A 605 17.43 21.36 -3.79
N GLN A 606 17.59 20.58 -4.87
CA GLN A 606 17.30 21.04 -6.23
C GLN A 606 15.82 21.39 -6.41
N ALA A 607 14.91 20.61 -5.82
CA ALA A 607 13.47 20.88 -5.87
C ALA A 607 13.11 22.22 -5.17
N LEU A 608 13.76 22.55 -4.06
CA LEU A 608 13.61 23.84 -3.39
C LEU A 608 14.14 25.00 -4.23
N SER A 609 15.30 24.86 -4.89
CA SER A 609 15.80 25.89 -5.82
C SER A 609 14.87 26.10 -7.03
N ILE A 610 14.29 25.02 -7.57
CA ILE A 610 13.31 25.10 -8.67
C ILE A 610 12.03 25.81 -8.21
N ARG A 611 11.59 25.60 -6.95
CA ARG A 611 10.34 26.14 -6.39
C ARG A 611 10.20 27.66 -6.52
N GLU A 612 11.29 28.42 -6.36
CA GLU A 612 11.27 29.88 -6.50
C GLU A 612 10.91 30.32 -7.93
N THR A 613 11.40 29.57 -8.92
CA THR A 613 11.18 29.80 -10.36
C THR A 613 9.85 29.23 -10.90
N LEU A 614 9.01 28.61 -10.05
CA LEU A 614 7.73 28.06 -10.51
C LEU A 614 6.73 29.15 -10.88
N ALA A 615 6.17 29.01 -12.08
CA ALA A 615 4.99 29.72 -12.55
C ALA A 615 3.73 29.30 -11.75
N ALA A 616 2.66 30.09 -11.84
CA ALA A 616 1.38 29.73 -11.23
C ALA A 616 0.85 28.43 -11.85
N GLY A 617 0.45 27.47 -11.01
CA GLY A 617 -0.03 26.14 -11.43
C GLY A 617 1.07 25.12 -11.77
N ALA A 618 2.35 25.51 -11.83
CA ALA A 618 3.46 24.58 -11.99
C ALA A 618 3.89 23.96 -10.65
N SER A 619 4.48 22.76 -10.70
CA SER A 619 5.01 22.05 -9.53
C SER A 619 6.33 21.33 -9.87
N VAL A 620 7.02 20.79 -8.87
CA VAL A 620 8.26 20.00 -9.02
C VAL A 620 8.21 18.77 -8.10
N VAL A 621 8.70 17.62 -8.56
CA VAL A 621 8.72 16.36 -7.79
C VAL A 621 10.11 15.73 -7.76
N THR A 622 10.46 15.08 -6.65
CA THR A 622 11.65 14.22 -6.55
C THR A 622 11.33 12.75 -6.81
N ALA A 623 12.35 11.95 -7.18
CA ALA A 623 12.22 10.50 -7.34
C ALA A 623 11.59 9.82 -6.10
N ASP A 624 11.94 10.27 -4.89
CA ASP A 624 11.39 9.83 -3.61
C ASP A 624 9.88 10.10 -3.39
N GLY A 625 9.19 10.76 -4.32
CA GLY A 625 7.79 11.14 -4.15
C GLY A 625 7.55 12.36 -3.24
N VAL A 626 8.52 13.29 -3.17
CA VAL A 626 8.30 14.61 -2.55
C VAL A 626 7.86 15.60 -3.62
N TRP A 627 6.59 16.01 -3.58
CA TRP A 627 5.96 16.88 -4.56
C TRP A 627 5.74 18.28 -3.97
N LEU A 628 6.28 19.32 -4.60
CA LEU A 628 6.18 20.71 -4.17
C LEU A 628 5.45 21.58 -5.20
N GLY A 629 4.49 22.36 -4.74
CA GLY A 629 4.02 23.56 -5.41
C GLY A 629 4.65 24.81 -4.82
N LYS A 630 4.30 25.99 -5.37
CA LYS A 630 4.80 27.27 -4.85
C LYS A 630 4.45 27.49 -3.37
N ASN A 631 3.24 27.11 -2.95
CA ASN A 631 2.68 27.37 -1.63
C ASN A 631 2.39 26.10 -0.80
N TRP A 632 2.78 24.90 -1.26
CA TRP A 632 2.46 23.63 -0.59
C TRP A 632 3.50 22.55 -0.87
N LEU A 633 3.55 21.54 0.00
CA LEU A 633 4.36 20.33 -0.15
C LEU A 633 3.49 19.12 0.21
N ARG A 634 3.55 18.06 -0.61
CA ARG A 634 2.88 16.77 -0.42
C ARG A 634 3.94 15.68 -0.49
N VAL A 635 3.94 14.78 0.49
CA VAL A 635 4.80 13.59 0.53
C VAL A 635 3.90 12.38 0.62
N SER A 636 4.01 11.47 -0.34
CA SER A 636 3.33 10.17 -0.26
C SER A 636 4.36 9.13 0.17
N ARG A 637 4.24 8.63 1.42
CA ARG A 637 5.01 7.51 1.92
C ARG A 637 4.05 6.38 2.25
N ASP A 638 4.19 5.29 1.50
CA ASP A 638 3.75 3.92 1.76
C ASP A 638 2.51 3.81 2.68
N LYS A 639 1.38 4.36 2.21
CA LYS A 639 0.06 4.06 2.78
C LYS A 639 -0.37 2.65 2.36
N GLU A 640 -0.99 1.95 3.31
CA GLU A 640 -1.50 0.59 3.13
C GLU A 640 -2.41 0.49 1.88
N GLY A 641 -2.24 -0.59 1.10
CA GLY A 641 -3.01 -0.87 -0.12
C GLY A 641 -2.62 -0.06 -1.36
N LYS A 642 -2.67 1.28 -1.30
CA LYS A 642 -2.57 2.17 -2.49
C LYS A 642 -1.15 2.50 -2.97
N ALA A 643 -0.08 2.17 -2.22
CA ALA A 643 1.30 2.42 -2.66
C ALA A 643 1.84 1.35 -3.61
N GLY A 644 2.73 1.71 -4.54
CA GLY A 644 3.47 0.79 -5.40
C GLY A 644 2.65 0.12 -6.51
N ILE A 645 1.57 0.75 -6.98
CA ILE A 645 0.71 0.23 -8.06
C ILE A 645 1.50 0.10 -9.38
N LEU A 646 2.33 1.09 -9.74
CA LEU A 646 3.11 1.07 -10.97
C LEU A 646 4.30 0.11 -10.88
N ALA A 647 4.97 0.09 -9.72
CA ALA A 647 6.05 -0.86 -9.45
C ALA A 647 5.54 -2.32 -9.52
N ARG A 648 4.33 -2.58 -9.02
CA ARG A 648 3.64 -3.87 -9.16
C ARG A 648 3.27 -4.17 -10.61
N GLU A 649 2.71 -3.23 -11.35
CA GLU A 649 2.36 -3.42 -12.76
C GLU A 649 3.58 -3.85 -13.60
N HIS A 650 4.71 -3.16 -13.44
CA HIS A 650 5.95 -3.49 -14.13
C HIS A 650 6.50 -4.87 -13.70
N GLN A 651 6.45 -5.22 -12.41
CA GLN A 651 6.80 -6.56 -11.93
C GLN A 651 5.87 -7.65 -12.49
N MET A 652 4.56 -7.40 -12.59
CA MET A 652 3.59 -8.32 -13.18
C MET A 652 3.82 -8.50 -14.68
N ARG A 653 4.06 -7.43 -15.45
CA ARG A 653 4.42 -7.52 -16.88
C ARG A 653 5.65 -8.41 -17.08
N ARG A 654 6.69 -8.23 -16.26
CA ARG A 654 7.90 -9.06 -16.27
C ARG A 654 7.58 -10.52 -15.92
N LEU A 655 6.92 -10.78 -14.79
CA LEU A 655 6.51 -12.14 -14.39
C LEU A 655 5.62 -12.82 -15.43
N LYS A 656 4.76 -12.08 -16.14
CA LYS A 656 3.92 -12.60 -17.23
C LYS A 656 4.73 -13.02 -18.46
N SER A 657 5.89 -12.41 -18.68
CA SER A 657 6.90 -12.86 -19.65
C SER A 657 7.66 -14.08 -19.13
N ASP A 658 8.17 -14.01 -17.89
CA ASP A 658 8.94 -15.08 -17.25
C ASP A 658 8.13 -16.38 -17.16
N VAL A 659 6.84 -16.32 -16.79
CA VAL A 659 5.90 -17.45 -16.77
C VAL A 659 5.69 -18.05 -18.17
N ARG A 660 5.62 -17.25 -19.22
CA ARG A 660 5.51 -17.74 -20.61
C ARG A 660 6.79 -18.48 -21.01
N GLU A 661 7.96 -17.94 -20.67
CA GLU A 661 9.23 -18.59 -20.98
C GLU A 661 9.43 -19.87 -20.16
N PHE A 662 9.19 -19.85 -18.84
CA PHE A 662 9.29 -21.02 -17.98
C PHE A 662 8.31 -22.12 -18.41
N GLN A 663 7.10 -21.77 -18.86
CA GLN A 663 6.16 -22.77 -19.37
C GLN A 663 6.64 -23.37 -20.70
N ALA A 664 7.17 -22.58 -21.63
CA ALA A 664 7.78 -23.10 -22.85
C ALA A 664 8.99 -24.02 -22.57
N ARG A 665 9.84 -23.66 -21.59
CA ARG A 665 10.98 -24.48 -21.12
C ARG A 665 10.52 -25.78 -20.46
N HIS A 666 9.49 -25.73 -19.59
CA HIS A 666 8.87 -26.90 -18.96
C HIS A 666 8.25 -27.85 -20.00
N ASP A 667 7.46 -27.33 -20.93
CA ASP A 667 6.75 -28.14 -21.93
C ASP A 667 7.73 -28.76 -22.94
N SER A 668 8.86 -28.10 -23.22
CA SER A 668 9.98 -28.66 -23.98
C SER A 668 10.66 -29.83 -23.23
N ALA A 669 11.02 -29.64 -21.96
CA ALA A 669 11.60 -30.69 -21.13
C ALA A 669 10.66 -31.90 -20.96
N ARG A 670 9.35 -31.65 -20.81
CA ARG A 670 8.32 -32.68 -20.71
C ARG A 670 8.13 -33.49 -22.00
N LYS A 671 8.27 -32.85 -23.17
CA LYS A 671 8.31 -33.56 -24.46
C LYS A 671 9.54 -34.49 -24.55
N LEU A 672 10.72 -33.97 -24.23
CA LEU A 672 11.96 -34.76 -24.23
C LEU A 672 11.89 -35.96 -23.27
N LEU A 673 11.26 -35.80 -22.10
CA LEU A 673 11.01 -36.90 -21.16
C LEU A 673 10.07 -37.96 -21.76
N ASN A 674 8.95 -37.56 -22.37
CA ASN A 674 8.02 -38.48 -23.01
C ASN A 674 8.65 -39.23 -24.19
N ASP A 675 9.42 -38.55 -25.05
CA ASP A 675 10.14 -39.16 -26.17
C ASP A 675 11.21 -40.14 -25.69
N GLY A 676 11.90 -39.81 -24.59
CA GLY A 676 12.83 -40.71 -23.90
C GLY A 676 12.14 -41.98 -23.37
N ARG A 677 10.95 -41.84 -22.76
CA ARG A 677 10.16 -42.96 -22.24
C ARG A 677 9.63 -43.86 -23.34
N MET A 678 9.12 -43.32 -24.45
CA MET A 678 8.69 -44.14 -25.60
C MET A 678 9.84 -44.97 -26.18
N ARG A 679 11.04 -44.38 -26.28
CA ARG A 679 12.26 -45.10 -26.69
C ARG A 679 12.72 -46.15 -25.68
N LEU A 680 12.50 -45.91 -24.38
CA LEU A 680 12.78 -46.89 -23.33
C LEU A 680 11.88 -48.13 -23.50
N THR A 681 10.56 -47.95 -23.61
CA THR A 681 9.62 -49.07 -23.84
C THR A 681 9.96 -49.85 -25.10
N GLN A 682 10.27 -49.19 -26.22
CA GLN A 682 10.65 -49.87 -27.47
C GLN A 682 11.93 -50.72 -27.34
N LEU A 683 12.89 -50.31 -26.49
CA LEU A 683 14.09 -51.11 -26.22
C LEU A 683 13.83 -52.23 -25.21
N GLU A 684 12.93 -52.04 -24.25
CA GLU A 684 12.56 -53.06 -23.27
C GLU A 684 11.72 -54.17 -23.92
N GLU A 685 10.78 -53.82 -24.80
CA GLU A 685 10.07 -54.74 -25.71
C GLU A 685 11.05 -55.51 -26.62
N ARG A 686 12.00 -54.80 -27.25
CA ARG A 686 13.01 -55.43 -28.11
C ARG A 686 13.96 -56.35 -27.35
N ARG A 687 14.28 -56.02 -26.09
CA ARG A 687 15.06 -56.90 -25.21
C ARG A 687 14.27 -58.16 -24.88
N GLU A 688 12.97 -58.04 -24.57
CA GLU A 688 12.12 -59.21 -24.33
C GLU A 688 11.99 -60.10 -25.56
N ALA A 689 11.83 -59.53 -26.76
CA ALA A 689 11.83 -60.31 -28.01
C ALA A 689 13.13 -61.12 -28.16
N LEU A 690 14.29 -60.46 -28.12
CA LEU A 690 15.60 -61.12 -28.17
C LEU A 690 15.80 -62.18 -27.07
N GLN A 691 15.22 -61.98 -25.89
CA GLN A 691 15.32 -62.91 -24.76
C GLN A 691 14.39 -64.13 -24.94
N ARG A 692 13.26 -63.99 -25.63
CA ARG A 692 12.39 -65.11 -26.06
C ARG A 692 13.07 -65.90 -27.19
N ASP A 693 13.59 -65.22 -28.21
CA ASP A 693 14.27 -65.84 -29.36
C ASP A 693 15.50 -66.66 -28.92
N ALA A 694 16.29 -66.11 -27.97
CA ALA A 694 17.40 -66.82 -27.34
C ALA A 694 16.95 -68.04 -26.51
N SER A 695 15.75 -68.01 -25.92
CA SER A 695 15.21 -69.15 -25.15
C SER A 695 14.70 -70.29 -26.05
N SER A 696 14.09 -69.99 -27.20
CA SER A 696 13.74 -71.02 -28.19
C SER A 696 14.98 -71.71 -28.76
N LEU A 697 16.03 -70.96 -29.07
CA LEU A 697 17.32 -71.51 -29.51
C LEU A 697 18.01 -72.35 -28.42
N LEU A 698 17.74 -72.08 -27.13
CA LEU A 698 18.24 -72.91 -26.03
C LEU A 698 17.48 -74.25 -25.92
N ASN A 699 16.17 -74.27 -26.18
CA ASN A 699 15.41 -75.52 -26.26
C ASN A 699 15.84 -76.36 -27.46
N GLU A 700 16.06 -75.74 -28.63
CA GLU A 700 16.69 -76.40 -29.80
C GLU A 700 18.13 -76.88 -29.51
N TYR A 701 18.76 -76.46 -28.40
CA TYR A 701 20.07 -76.95 -27.95
C TYR A 701 19.95 -78.20 -27.05
N SER A 702 18.73 -78.61 -26.68
CA SER A 702 18.46 -79.80 -25.83
C SER A 702 17.83 -80.98 -26.57
N GLU A 703 17.46 -80.80 -27.85
CA GLU A 703 16.89 -81.84 -28.73
C GLU A 703 17.94 -82.42 -29.72
N VAL A 704 19.23 -82.15 -29.48
CA VAL A 704 20.39 -82.62 -30.28
C VAL A 704 21.46 -83.21 -29.38
#